data_AF-A0A2M8X907-F1
#
_entry.id   AF-A0A2M8X907-F1
#
_cell.length_a   1.000
_cell.length_b   1.000
_cell.length_c   1.000
_cell.angle_alpha   90.00
_cell.angle_beta   90.00
_cell.angle_gamma   90.00
#
_symmetry.space_group_name_H-M   'P 1'
#
loop_
_entity.id
_entity.type
_entity.pdbx_description
1 polymer ?
#
loop_
_entity_poly.entity_id
_entity_poly.type
_entity_poly.pdbx_seq_one_letter_code
_entity_poly.pdbx_strand_id
1 'polypeptide(L)'
;MSNTRPLRAHAALTRADFHAAQGVLLVVRNPPPAPPPVKGQPALVAGNPAEGVEILLAVWDDGSVTALNGHVDLGTGIRTALTQIVAEELDVPMVQVNMVLGDTTRAPNQGATIASASIQIHAKPLRTAAAQARQWLVARAADHLGVAAAALHVQAGAVQDTSDTSRQVTYGALLGNAHTVLDLADATPTKPVADYTVVGQSVPRVDIPAKVRGELVFVHDMRVPGMLHGRVVRPPYAGADHGDFIGNTLEAVDASSIAHIPGIRAVVVIRDFVGIVAEREEQAEQALRELTVRWKDWPGFPRQDSTEALEQAIRANPATLRRLVDEGDVDAALAAADQRMPRTYVWPYQMHASIGPSCAVADWHSDDSAGRPRMTVWAGTQNPHVLRADLARLTGLADVDIDLIRMEAAGCYGRNGADDVAADAALLSRAVGAPVRVQLTREQEHLWEPKGTAQLMQVRGGLNADGSVAAYDFETSYPSNGAPTLALLLTRTIEPVAQAYEMGDRTARPPYDYDNLRVAVNDMAPIVRASWLRGVSALPNSFAHESYVDELATAAGVDPVAFRLQLLSDPRAAELVQATAEKAGWLRRTGPQQRGLDGEADGDWVQGQGFAYARYIHSKWPGFGAAWAAWVADVEVNKKTGEVHVRRVVVGHDAGLMINPAGVEQQVHGNVLQTTSRALKEQVTFEPVKQAVDNCEWGSYPILSFRDVPVIEVLHMPRQDEAPLGSGESSSVPGTAAIANAIFDATGVRFRAPPFTPEVVRAGLNPLPGAGSAGDAGAGGSQPADPAEVLPTLELPAPAVPASATWPRQRTPWARALALAAGGLAMGAALLGWRPSIAPVVQTTTGASVYNAATIERGRLLAAAGDCVVCHTAPGGTPNTGGRAMDTPFGTVYTTNLTPDAETGIGQWSFSAFQRALREGVSRDGKHLYPAFPYTSFAKMSDDDLTALYAYLMAQPAVRAEVPKTELAFPFSVRPLMAGWNALFHDATPFKPDPTRPPEWNRGAYLVQGVGHCGACHTPRNALGAELGGAAFLSGAMIDGWEAPALTGLSKAPVPWSADALYRYLREGHSPQHGSASGPMAPVVRELAHLPDDDIRAMASYLASFTATDPTADAQVKAAAAVATAAALAPQPGQAQRLFNGACAACHHDGDGPRLLGVNVPLALNSNLHSDRPDNLLQVIVHGIREPAARDIGFMPGFGHALSDAQITELAGYMRQRYAPGRPAWRDVPEALARVRAGPAHP
;
A
#
# COMPACT_ATOMS: atom_id res chain seq x y z
N MET A 1 5.06 2.96 42.72
CA MET A 1 3.85 2.11 42.69
C MET A 1 2.98 2.53 43.87
N SER A 2 1.99 3.39 43.61
CA SER A 2 1.02 3.84 44.62
C SER A 2 -0.01 2.72 44.83
N ASN A 3 -0.24 2.34 46.09
CA ASN A 3 -1.08 1.23 46.51
C ASN A 3 -2.58 1.63 46.55
N THR A 4 -3.07 2.26 45.48
CA THR A 4 -4.49 2.60 45.31
C THR A 4 -5.21 1.41 44.68
N ARG A 5 -6.21 0.85 45.37
CA ARG A 5 -7.10 -0.17 44.78
C ARG A 5 -7.63 0.35 43.43
N PRO A 6 -7.66 -0.49 42.37
CA PRO A 6 -8.21 -0.07 41.09
C PRO A 6 -9.70 0.29 41.27
N LEU A 7 -10.12 1.40 40.65
CA LEU A 7 -11.51 1.84 40.63
C LEU A 7 -12.40 0.75 40.03
N ARG A 8 -13.59 0.56 40.60
CA ARG A 8 -14.56 -0.45 40.15
C ARG A 8 -15.00 -0.23 38.72
N ALA A 9 -15.07 1.02 38.27
CA ALA A 9 -15.42 1.35 36.89
C ALA A 9 -14.47 0.76 35.84
N HIS A 10 -13.24 0.39 36.19
CA HIS A 10 -12.25 -0.20 35.27
C HIS A 10 -12.28 -1.74 35.24
N ALA A 11 -13.12 -2.38 36.04
CA ALA A 11 -13.27 -3.84 36.00
C ALA A 11 -13.85 -4.28 34.65
N ALA A 12 -13.32 -5.38 34.10
CA ALA A 12 -13.88 -6.02 32.91
C ALA A 12 -15.10 -6.85 33.31
N LEU A 13 -16.27 -6.21 33.32
CA LEU A 13 -17.54 -6.81 33.72
C LEU A 13 -18.39 -7.13 32.48
N THR A 14 -18.95 -8.34 32.44
CA THR A 14 -20.02 -8.71 31.50
C THR A 14 -21.34 -8.06 31.92
N ARG A 15 -22.34 -8.05 31.03
CA ARG A 15 -23.69 -7.59 31.39
C ARG A 15 -24.26 -8.33 32.60
N ALA A 16 -24.01 -9.64 32.72
CA ALA A 16 -24.42 -10.44 33.87
C ALA A 16 -23.73 -9.98 35.17
N ASP A 17 -22.44 -9.65 35.10
CA ASP A 17 -21.69 -9.17 36.27
C ASP A 17 -22.21 -7.83 36.78
N PHE A 18 -22.60 -6.90 35.90
CA PHE A 18 -23.23 -5.64 36.31
C PHE A 18 -24.54 -5.87 37.06
N HIS A 19 -25.42 -6.72 36.53
CA HIS A 19 -26.71 -7.05 37.15
C HIS A 19 -26.54 -7.79 38.50
N ALA A 20 -25.44 -8.51 38.70
CA ALA A 20 -25.13 -9.18 39.97
C ALA A 20 -24.38 -8.30 40.99
N ALA A 21 -23.81 -7.18 40.56
CA ALA A 21 -22.91 -6.38 41.40
C ALA A 21 -23.63 -5.67 42.56
N GLN A 22 -22.97 -5.55 43.71
CA GLN A 22 -23.45 -4.76 44.85
C GLN A 22 -22.77 -3.39 44.88
N GLY A 23 -23.34 -2.41 45.61
CA GLY A 23 -22.80 -1.05 45.68
C GLY A 23 -22.82 -0.34 44.34
N VAL A 24 -23.95 -0.42 43.63
CA VAL A 24 -24.11 0.13 42.28
C VAL A 24 -25.52 0.67 42.05
N LEU A 25 -25.58 1.79 41.34
CA LEU A 25 -26.79 2.31 40.70
C LEU A 25 -26.69 2.09 39.20
N LEU A 26 -27.59 1.27 38.65
CA LEU A 26 -27.70 1.01 37.22
C LEU A 26 -28.85 1.82 36.62
N VAL A 27 -28.62 2.41 35.45
CA VAL A 27 -29.70 2.91 34.58
C VAL A 27 -29.74 2.03 33.34
N VAL A 28 -30.89 1.38 33.14
CA VAL A 28 -31.07 0.30 32.17
C VAL A 28 -32.21 0.61 31.21
N ARG A 29 -32.24 -0.08 30.06
CA ARG A 29 -33.39 -0.05 29.16
C ARG A 29 -33.62 -1.43 28.56
N ASN A 30 -34.88 -1.76 28.27
CA ASN A 30 -35.18 -2.95 27.48
C ASN A 30 -34.62 -2.79 26.06
N PRO A 31 -34.10 -3.86 25.43
CA PRO A 31 -33.70 -3.83 24.03
C PRO A 31 -34.87 -3.32 23.17
N PRO A 32 -34.65 -2.32 22.30
CA PRO A 32 -35.71 -1.82 21.44
C PRO A 32 -36.20 -2.93 20.50
N PRO A 33 -37.50 -2.99 20.18
CA PRO A 33 -38.01 -3.97 19.23
C PRO A 33 -37.32 -3.79 17.87
N ALA A 34 -37.10 -4.90 17.15
CA ALA A 34 -36.54 -4.86 15.82
C ALA A 34 -37.41 -3.97 14.91
N PRO A 35 -36.84 -2.94 14.26
CA PRO A 35 -37.61 -2.14 13.33
C PRO A 35 -38.04 -2.99 12.13
N PRO A 36 -39.20 -2.71 11.52
CA PRO A 36 -39.66 -3.45 10.35
C PRO A 36 -38.66 -3.31 9.19
N PRO A 37 -38.49 -4.35 8.35
CA PRO A 37 -37.66 -4.26 7.15
C PRO A 37 -38.07 -3.06 6.28
N VAL A 38 -37.09 -2.26 5.88
CA VAL A 38 -37.31 -1.10 5.01
C VAL A 38 -37.05 -1.54 3.58
N LYS A 39 -38.05 -1.41 2.72
CA LYS A 39 -37.92 -1.68 1.27
C LYS A 39 -36.71 -0.92 0.71
N GLY A 40 -35.89 -1.61 -0.08
CA GLY A 40 -34.74 -1.02 -0.74
C GLY A 40 -33.52 -0.78 0.15
N GLN A 41 -33.57 -1.07 1.45
CA GLN A 41 -32.42 -0.91 2.36
C GLN A 41 -31.86 -2.28 2.79
N PRO A 42 -30.56 -2.35 3.13
CA PRO A 42 -30.01 -3.52 3.80
C PRO A 42 -30.75 -3.80 5.12
N ALA A 43 -30.85 -5.08 5.50
CA ALA A 43 -31.47 -5.47 6.75
C ALA A 43 -30.69 -4.93 7.96
N LEU A 44 -31.39 -4.35 8.94
CA LEU A 44 -30.77 -3.92 10.19
C LEU A 44 -30.56 -5.13 11.11
N VAL A 45 -29.39 -5.21 11.74
CA VAL A 45 -29.11 -6.17 12.82
C VAL A 45 -29.69 -5.63 14.12
N ALA A 46 -30.86 -6.13 14.51
CA ALA A 46 -31.52 -5.77 15.76
C ALA A 46 -30.80 -6.37 16.99
N GLY A 47 -31.04 -5.79 18.17
CA GLY A 47 -30.56 -6.37 19.43
C GLY A 47 -31.21 -7.73 19.67
N ASN A 48 -30.43 -8.72 20.11
CA ASN A 48 -30.97 -10.04 20.44
C ASN A 48 -31.57 -9.99 21.86
N PRO A 49 -32.89 -10.28 22.03
CA PRO A 49 -33.52 -10.33 23.36
C PRO A 49 -32.85 -11.30 24.34
N ALA A 50 -32.17 -12.34 23.84
CA ALA A 50 -31.41 -13.28 24.66
C ALA A 50 -30.22 -12.65 25.41
N GLU A 51 -29.76 -11.47 24.99
CA GLU A 51 -28.74 -10.73 25.72
C GLU A 51 -29.27 -10.04 26.99
N GLY A 52 -30.59 -10.00 27.20
CA GLY A 52 -31.21 -9.37 28.36
C GLY A 52 -31.23 -7.84 28.33
N VAL A 53 -31.51 -7.23 29.49
CA VAL A 53 -31.70 -5.78 29.65
C VAL A 53 -30.39 -5.02 29.44
N GLU A 54 -30.43 -4.00 28.58
CA GLU A 54 -29.26 -3.17 28.24
C GLU A 54 -28.90 -2.21 29.38
N ILE A 55 -27.61 -2.00 29.60
CA ILE A 55 -27.09 -1.07 30.61
C ILE A 55 -26.52 0.15 29.89
N LEU A 56 -26.92 1.35 30.32
CA LEU A 56 -26.40 2.61 29.79
C LEU A 56 -25.38 3.24 30.73
N LEU A 57 -25.62 3.14 32.04
CA LEU A 57 -24.84 3.78 33.07
C LEU A 57 -24.79 2.92 34.34
N ALA A 58 -23.62 2.87 34.98
CA ALA A 58 -23.41 2.34 36.31
C ALA A 58 -22.63 3.36 37.15
N VAL A 59 -23.20 3.81 38.27
CA VAL A 59 -22.50 4.62 39.28
C VAL A 59 -22.14 3.72 40.45
N TRP A 60 -20.86 3.69 40.81
CA TRP A 60 -20.31 2.80 41.83
C TRP A 60 -20.19 3.47 43.19
N ASP A 61 -20.19 2.67 44.25
CA ASP A 61 -20.02 3.08 45.65
C ASP A 61 -18.63 3.65 45.99
N ASP A 62 -17.64 3.46 45.12
CA ASP A 62 -16.34 4.13 45.19
C ASP A 62 -16.32 5.51 44.50
N GLY A 63 -17.47 5.96 43.97
CA GLY A 63 -17.64 7.23 43.25
C GLY A 63 -17.25 7.18 41.77
N SER A 64 -16.74 6.06 41.27
CA SER A 64 -16.45 5.90 39.84
C SER A 64 -17.72 5.60 39.03
N VAL A 65 -17.68 5.87 37.73
CA VAL A 65 -18.82 5.73 36.81
C VAL A 65 -18.40 4.91 35.60
N THR A 66 -19.19 3.91 35.22
CA THR A 66 -19.08 3.23 33.93
C THR A 66 -20.24 3.66 33.04
N ALA A 67 -19.92 4.19 31.86
CA ALA A 67 -20.90 4.57 30.84
C ALA A 67 -20.71 3.70 29.60
N LEU A 68 -21.81 3.24 28.99
CA LEU A 68 -21.76 2.29 27.88
C LEU A 68 -22.47 2.84 26.65
N ASN A 69 -21.81 2.75 25.50
CA ASN A 69 -22.35 3.15 24.21
C ASN A 69 -21.99 2.11 23.13
N GLY A 70 -22.92 1.79 22.24
CA GLY A 70 -22.74 0.80 21.19
C GLY A 70 -21.87 1.29 20.02
N HIS A 71 -21.71 2.61 19.85
CA HIS A 71 -20.83 3.17 18.83
C HIS A 71 -19.36 3.09 19.26
N VAL A 72 -18.47 3.20 18.28
CA VAL A 72 -17.03 3.02 18.45
C VAL A 72 -16.26 4.29 18.07
N ASP A 73 -15.10 4.49 18.70
CA ASP A 73 -14.21 5.57 18.30
C ASP A 73 -13.41 5.15 17.06
N LEU A 74 -13.54 5.96 16.02
CA LEU A 74 -12.89 5.77 14.72
C LEU A 74 -11.72 6.74 14.54
N GLY A 75 -11.19 7.27 15.64
CA GLY A 75 -10.24 8.38 15.64
C GLY A 75 -10.89 9.76 15.69
N THR A 76 -12.21 9.82 15.89
CA THR A 76 -13.01 11.06 15.90
C THR A 76 -13.12 11.70 17.28
N GLY A 77 -12.67 11.02 18.34
CA GLY A 77 -12.67 11.53 19.70
C GLY A 77 -14.03 11.40 20.41
N ILE A 78 -14.93 10.55 19.90
CA ILE A 78 -16.25 10.35 20.52
C ILE A 78 -16.15 9.83 21.94
N ARG A 79 -15.11 9.07 22.30
CA ARG A 79 -14.93 8.60 23.67
C ARG A 79 -14.82 9.79 24.62
N THR A 80 -14.03 10.79 24.24
CA THR A 80 -13.85 12.04 25.00
C THR A 80 -15.16 12.83 25.08
N ALA A 81 -15.86 13.01 23.95
CA ALA A 81 -17.10 13.77 23.92
C ALA A 81 -18.23 13.11 24.75
N LEU A 82 -18.40 11.79 24.64
CA LEU A 82 -19.37 11.05 25.46
C LEU A 82 -18.98 11.10 26.95
N THR A 83 -17.69 11.04 27.28
CA THR A 83 -17.22 11.23 28.66
C THR A 83 -17.58 12.62 29.19
N GLN A 84 -17.43 13.69 28.39
CA GLN A 84 -17.85 15.04 28.78
C GLN A 84 -19.36 15.12 29.04
N ILE A 85 -20.18 14.53 28.16
CA ILE A 85 -21.64 14.50 28.33
C ILE A 85 -22.04 13.84 29.65
N VAL A 86 -21.46 12.68 29.97
CA VAL A 86 -21.76 11.96 31.20
C VAL A 86 -21.23 12.71 32.43
N ALA A 87 -20.00 13.24 32.36
CA ALA A 87 -19.40 14.01 33.45
C ALA A 87 -20.21 15.28 33.77
N GLU A 88 -20.64 15.99 32.73
CA GLU A 88 -21.48 17.20 32.83
C GLU A 88 -22.83 16.90 33.48
N GLU A 89 -23.53 15.86 33.03
CA GLU A 89 -24.83 15.50 33.57
C GLU A 89 -24.76 14.80 34.94
N LEU A 90 -23.61 14.31 35.39
CA LEU A 90 -23.47 13.77 36.75
C LEU A 90 -22.80 14.73 37.73
N ASP A 91 -22.29 15.87 37.25
CA ASP A 91 -21.44 16.79 38.01
C ASP A 91 -20.24 16.09 38.66
N VAL A 92 -19.59 15.21 37.90
CA VAL A 92 -18.38 14.46 38.31
C VAL A 92 -17.17 14.87 37.46
N PRO A 93 -15.93 14.78 37.99
CA PRO A 93 -14.74 14.96 37.17
C PRO A 93 -14.65 13.90 36.07
N MET A 94 -14.19 14.27 34.87
CA MET A 94 -14.05 13.33 33.74
C MET A 94 -13.22 12.08 34.07
N VAL A 95 -12.22 12.20 34.95
CA VAL A 95 -11.36 11.08 35.39
C VAL A 95 -12.13 9.99 36.16
N GLN A 96 -13.31 10.30 36.70
CA GLN A 96 -14.17 9.30 37.37
C GLN A 96 -15.02 8.50 36.37
N VAL A 97 -15.08 8.89 35.10
CA VAL A 97 -15.94 8.26 34.09
C VAL A 97 -15.12 7.36 33.17
N ASN A 98 -15.38 6.06 33.24
CA ASN A 98 -14.92 5.09 32.26
C ASN A 98 -15.96 4.91 31.15
N MET A 99 -15.62 5.32 29.92
CA MET A 99 -16.49 5.19 28.75
C MET A 99 -16.16 3.92 27.98
N VAL A 100 -17.10 2.98 27.92
CA VAL A 100 -17.01 1.71 27.18
C VAL A 100 -17.76 1.82 25.85
N LEU A 101 -17.09 1.45 24.76
CA LEU A 101 -17.57 1.64 23.39
C LEU A 101 -17.60 0.32 22.60
N GLY A 102 -18.74 -0.01 22.00
CA GLY A 102 -18.93 -1.07 21.01
C GLY A 102 -18.57 -2.51 21.42
N ASP A 103 -18.44 -2.77 22.71
CA ASP A 103 -18.18 -4.11 23.25
C ASP A 103 -19.48 -4.89 23.34
N THR A 104 -19.63 -5.96 22.54
CA THR A 104 -20.92 -6.66 22.41
C THR A 104 -21.34 -7.40 23.67
N THR A 105 -20.42 -7.63 24.63
CA THR A 105 -20.70 -8.33 25.89
C THR A 105 -21.39 -7.47 26.95
N ARG A 106 -21.33 -6.14 26.78
CA ARG A 106 -21.77 -5.17 27.80
C ARG A 106 -22.47 -3.95 27.24
N ALA A 107 -22.01 -3.40 26.11
CA ALA A 107 -22.61 -2.22 25.51
C ALA A 107 -23.93 -2.55 24.78
N PRO A 108 -24.88 -1.60 24.71
CA PRO A 108 -26.13 -1.78 23.98
C PRO A 108 -25.92 -1.96 22.48
N ASN A 109 -26.85 -2.63 21.78
CA ASN A 109 -26.85 -2.62 20.32
C ASN A 109 -27.49 -1.31 19.82
N GLN A 110 -26.64 -0.37 19.40
CA GLN A 110 -27.06 0.92 18.85
C GLN A 110 -26.81 1.03 17.33
N GLY A 111 -26.44 -0.08 16.69
CA GLY A 111 -26.11 -0.13 15.27
C GLY A 111 -24.67 0.32 14.94
N ALA A 112 -24.46 0.58 13.66
CA ALA A 112 -23.19 0.97 13.07
C ALA A 112 -22.78 2.41 13.42
N THR A 113 -21.47 2.68 13.53
CA THR A 113 -20.97 4.06 13.68
C THR A 113 -20.94 4.76 12.32
N ILE A 114 -22.05 5.35 11.90
CA ILE A 114 -22.25 5.91 10.55
C ILE A 114 -23.01 7.24 10.58
N ALA A 115 -22.99 7.94 9.44
CA ALA A 115 -23.87 9.08 9.13
C ALA A 115 -23.76 10.25 10.13
N SER A 116 -22.61 10.38 10.80
CA SER A 116 -22.40 11.38 11.85
C SER A 116 -23.42 11.33 13.01
N ALA A 117 -24.04 10.17 13.27
CA ALA A 117 -25.15 10.02 14.21
C ALA A 117 -24.75 9.88 15.69
N SER A 118 -23.48 9.59 16.01
CA SER A 118 -23.05 9.21 17.37
C SER A 118 -23.45 10.23 18.44
N ILE A 119 -23.19 11.52 18.21
CA ILE A 119 -23.57 12.59 19.15
C ILE A 119 -25.01 13.05 18.91
N GLN A 120 -25.41 13.26 17.65
CA GLN A 120 -26.71 13.82 17.29
C GLN A 120 -27.90 12.93 17.71
N ILE A 121 -27.71 11.60 17.72
CA ILE A 121 -28.78 10.62 17.95
C ILE A 121 -28.46 9.75 19.16
N HIS A 122 -27.32 9.06 19.15
CA HIS A 122 -27.06 7.96 20.07
C HIS A 122 -26.50 8.38 21.43
N ALA A 123 -26.08 9.65 21.58
CA ALA A 123 -25.71 10.21 22.88
C ALA A 123 -26.92 10.59 23.75
N LYS A 124 -28.12 10.77 23.16
CA LYS A 124 -29.31 11.22 23.89
C LYS A 124 -29.71 10.26 25.04
N PRO A 125 -29.86 8.93 24.82
CA PRO A 125 -30.22 8.02 25.91
C PRO A 125 -29.18 8.00 27.04
N LEU A 126 -27.90 8.12 26.68
CA LEU A 126 -26.80 8.15 27.64
C LEU A 126 -26.81 9.43 28.49
N ARG A 127 -27.04 10.59 27.85
CA ARG A 127 -27.21 11.88 28.53
C ARG A 127 -28.39 11.85 29.51
N THR A 128 -29.54 11.33 29.06
CA THR A 128 -30.74 11.18 29.89
C THR A 128 -30.50 10.24 31.07
N ALA A 129 -29.80 9.11 30.86
CA ALA A 129 -29.44 8.19 31.93
C ALA A 129 -28.56 8.85 33.02
N ALA A 130 -27.58 9.64 32.60
CA ALA A 130 -26.73 10.42 33.52
C ALA A 130 -27.54 11.45 34.33
N ALA A 131 -28.43 12.20 33.67
CA ALA A 131 -29.31 13.15 34.36
C ALA A 131 -30.27 12.45 35.35
N GLN A 132 -30.83 11.29 34.99
CA GLN A 132 -31.72 10.52 35.84
C GLN A 132 -31.00 9.98 37.09
N ALA A 133 -29.78 9.47 36.91
CA ALA A 133 -28.95 9.03 38.03
C ALA A 133 -28.62 10.19 38.99
N ARG A 134 -28.24 11.37 38.46
CA ARG A 134 -28.03 12.59 39.27
C ARG A 134 -29.27 12.96 40.07
N GLN A 135 -30.44 13.02 39.44
CA GLN A 135 -31.70 13.37 40.12
C GLN A 135 -32.04 12.39 41.24
N TRP A 136 -31.83 11.08 41.01
CA TRP A 136 -32.04 10.06 42.04
C TRP A 136 -31.07 10.22 43.21
N LEU A 137 -29.78 10.48 42.93
CA LEU A 137 -28.75 10.70 43.95
C LEU A 137 -29.02 11.97 44.77
N VAL A 138 -29.43 13.07 44.13
CA VAL A 138 -29.81 14.32 44.83
C VAL A 138 -31.04 14.10 45.72
N ALA A 139 -32.03 13.32 45.27
CA ALA A 139 -33.18 12.97 46.10
C ALA A 139 -32.76 12.15 47.34
N ARG A 140 -31.83 11.19 47.19
CA ARG A 140 -31.27 10.44 48.34
C ARG A 140 -30.45 11.33 49.27
N ALA A 141 -29.72 12.29 48.73
CA ALA A 141 -28.99 13.26 49.54
C ALA A 141 -29.93 14.19 50.32
N ALA A 142 -31.05 14.61 49.74
CA ALA A 142 -32.09 15.38 50.41
C ALA A 142 -32.66 14.62 51.62
N ASP A 143 -32.97 13.34 51.43
CA ASP A 143 -33.41 12.44 52.49
C ASP A 143 -32.32 12.28 53.58
N HIS A 144 -31.05 12.11 53.19
CA HIS A 144 -29.91 11.88 54.09
C HIS A 144 -29.54 13.13 54.91
N LEU A 145 -29.52 14.30 54.28
CA LEU A 145 -29.11 15.56 54.91
C LEU A 145 -30.28 16.24 55.63
N GLY A 146 -31.53 15.88 55.33
CA GLY A 146 -32.73 16.56 55.85
C GLY A 146 -32.89 17.96 55.27
N VAL A 147 -32.58 18.14 53.98
CA VAL A 147 -32.61 19.41 53.25
C VAL A 147 -33.46 19.23 51.99
N ALA A 148 -34.22 20.25 51.57
CA ALA A 148 -34.97 20.17 50.32
C ALA A 148 -34.03 20.03 49.12
N ALA A 149 -34.36 19.16 48.15
CA ALA A 149 -33.52 18.94 46.97
C ALA A 149 -33.16 20.22 46.20
N ALA A 150 -34.05 21.22 46.18
CA ALA A 150 -33.81 22.52 45.55
C ALA A 150 -32.74 23.38 46.25
N ALA A 151 -32.39 23.08 47.49
CA ALA A 151 -31.32 23.74 48.25
C ALA A 151 -30.01 22.95 48.22
N LEU A 152 -29.94 21.86 47.45
CA LEU A 152 -28.74 21.06 47.24
C LEU A 152 -28.11 21.38 45.88
N HIS A 153 -26.79 21.36 45.84
CA HIS A 153 -26.02 21.43 44.60
C HIS A 153 -25.01 20.28 44.56
N VAL A 154 -24.65 19.82 43.37
CA VAL A 154 -23.63 18.79 43.20
C VAL A 154 -22.33 19.44 42.76
N GLN A 155 -21.23 19.06 43.40
CA GLN A 155 -19.89 19.44 42.98
C GLN A 155 -18.96 18.23 43.09
N ALA A 156 -18.34 17.86 41.98
CA ALA A 156 -17.36 16.78 41.89
C ALA A 156 -17.83 15.44 42.51
N GLY A 157 -19.08 15.06 42.27
CA GLY A 157 -19.70 13.84 42.81
C GLY A 157 -20.07 13.88 44.30
N ALA A 158 -20.04 15.07 44.92
CA ALA A 158 -20.55 15.32 46.27
C ALA A 158 -21.76 16.24 46.22
N VAL A 159 -22.85 15.84 46.89
CA VAL A 159 -24.06 16.66 47.05
C VAL A 159 -23.91 17.50 48.31
N GLN A 160 -24.00 18.82 48.19
CA GLN A 160 -23.76 19.78 49.25
C GLN A 160 -24.97 20.71 49.45
N ASP A 161 -25.25 21.05 50.71
CA ASP A 161 -26.20 22.11 51.05
C ASP A 161 -25.65 23.47 50.61
N THR A 162 -26.44 24.21 49.83
CA THR A 162 -26.08 25.56 49.36
C THR A 162 -25.96 26.59 50.48
N SER A 163 -26.63 26.36 51.62
CA SER A 163 -26.59 27.24 52.78
C SER A 163 -25.46 26.92 53.76
N ASP A 164 -24.93 25.69 53.73
CA ASP A 164 -23.83 25.22 54.57
C ASP A 164 -23.06 24.09 53.87
N THR A 165 -21.98 24.45 53.17
CA THR A 165 -21.16 23.49 52.40
C THR A 165 -20.45 22.45 53.27
N SER A 166 -20.45 22.59 54.61
CA SER A 166 -19.96 21.54 55.50
C SER A 166 -20.92 20.33 55.56
N ARG A 167 -22.20 20.53 55.22
CA ARG A 167 -23.21 19.48 55.09
C ARG A 167 -23.17 18.91 53.68
N GLN A 168 -22.38 17.85 53.52
CA GLN A 168 -22.21 17.19 52.23
C GLN A 168 -22.16 15.66 52.35
N VAL A 169 -22.49 14.99 51.25
CA VAL A 169 -22.42 13.53 51.13
C VAL A 169 -22.01 13.15 49.70
N THR A 170 -21.11 12.19 49.56
CA THR A 170 -20.64 11.72 48.24
C THR A 170 -21.62 10.73 47.63
N TYR A 171 -21.62 10.61 46.30
CA TYR A 171 -22.39 9.55 45.61
C TYR A 171 -22.08 8.16 46.16
N GLY A 172 -20.80 7.88 46.41
CA GLY A 172 -20.39 6.60 46.99
C GLY A 172 -21.03 6.32 48.35
N ALA A 173 -21.08 7.33 49.23
CA ALA A 173 -21.71 7.20 50.55
C ALA A 173 -23.25 7.03 50.47
N LEU A 174 -23.90 7.64 49.47
CA LEU A 174 -25.35 7.47 49.23
C LEU A 174 -25.71 6.08 48.72
N LEU A 175 -24.84 5.48 47.92
CA LEU A 175 -25.02 4.13 47.39
C LEU A 175 -24.70 3.06 48.44
N GLY A 176 -23.63 3.25 49.21
CA GLY A 176 -23.13 2.22 50.13
C GLY A 176 -22.99 0.88 49.41
N ASN A 177 -23.38 -0.23 50.06
CA ASN A 177 -23.36 -1.55 49.43
C ASN A 177 -24.69 -1.93 48.73
N ALA A 178 -25.56 -0.95 48.41
CA ALA A 178 -26.87 -1.24 47.83
C ALA A 178 -26.80 -1.56 46.33
N HIS A 179 -27.73 -2.39 45.85
CA HIS A 179 -27.97 -2.61 44.41
C HIS A 179 -29.27 -1.90 44.01
N THR A 180 -29.17 -0.88 43.17
CA THR A 180 -30.31 -0.09 42.68
C THR A 180 -30.36 -0.13 41.17
N VAL A 181 -31.56 -0.34 40.60
CA VAL A 181 -31.79 -0.34 39.15
C VAL A 181 -32.91 0.64 38.82
N LEU A 182 -32.67 1.51 37.84
CA LEU A 182 -33.66 2.43 37.29
C LEU A 182 -33.89 2.11 35.82
N ASP A 183 -35.16 1.95 35.43
CA ASP A 183 -35.54 1.96 34.02
C ASP A 183 -35.38 3.38 33.46
N LEU A 184 -34.79 3.50 32.27
CA LEU A 184 -34.57 4.77 31.60
C LEU A 184 -35.90 5.52 31.42
N ALA A 185 -36.00 6.70 32.02
CA ALA A 185 -37.12 7.60 31.83
C ALA A 185 -36.76 8.65 30.78
N ASP A 186 -37.18 8.44 29.53
CA ASP A 186 -36.83 9.30 28.37
C ASP A 186 -37.19 10.78 28.57
N ALA A 187 -38.23 11.07 29.36
CA ALA A 187 -38.69 12.42 29.67
C ALA A 187 -37.89 13.12 30.79
N THR A 188 -36.83 12.50 31.32
CA THR A 188 -36.02 13.10 32.40
C THR A 188 -35.37 14.40 31.93
N PRO A 189 -35.59 15.53 32.63
CA PRO A 189 -34.95 16.80 32.29
C PRO A 189 -33.43 16.73 32.40
N THR A 190 -32.74 17.17 31.35
CA THR A 190 -31.28 17.32 31.32
C THR A 190 -30.87 18.72 31.77
N LYS A 191 -29.59 18.92 32.13
CA LYS A 191 -29.10 20.25 32.54
C LYS A 191 -29.32 21.28 31.42
N PRO A 192 -29.73 22.52 31.74
CA PRO A 192 -29.74 23.59 30.77
C PRO A 192 -28.30 23.96 30.40
N VAL A 193 -28.08 24.39 29.15
CA VAL A 193 -26.76 24.72 28.61
C VAL A 193 -26.04 25.81 29.44
N ALA A 194 -26.81 26.74 30.02
CA ALA A 194 -26.25 27.81 30.86
C ALA A 194 -25.51 27.30 32.10
N ASP A 195 -25.80 26.06 32.54
CA ASP A 195 -25.18 25.44 33.71
C ASP A 195 -24.01 24.51 33.34
N TYR A 196 -23.61 24.49 32.06
CA TYR A 196 -22.50 23.66 31.60
C TYR A 196 -21.14 24.19 32.01
N THR A 197 -20.28 23.28 32.44
CA THR A 197 -18.91 23.59 32.92
C THR A 197 -17.82 22.76 32.26
N VAL A 198 -18.19 21.60 31.68
CA VAL A 198 -17.34 20.62 31.01
C VAL A 198 -17.68 20.53 29.53
N VAL A 199 -18.96 20.45 29.17
CA VAL A 199 -19.43 20.50 27.78
C VAL A 199 -19.21 21.92 27.23
N GLY A 200 -18.75 22.01 25.98
CA GLY A 200 -18.38 23.28 25.35
C GLY A 200 -16.93 23.70 25.61
N GLN A 201 -16.20 22.97 26.46
CA GLN A 201 -14.78 23.21 26.72
C GLN A 201 -13.87 22.30 25.87
N SER A 202 -12.75 22.84 25.42
CA SER A 202 -11.70 22.09 24.73
C SER A 202 -10.87 21.29 25.73
N VAL A 203 -11.14 19.98 25.82
CA VAL A 203 -10.36 19.07 26.67
C VAL A 203 -9.49 18.13 25.82
N PRO A 204 -8.28 17.77 26.29
CA PRO A 204 -7.45 16.79 25.62
C PRO A 204 -8.15 15.45 25.48
N ARG A 205 -7.88 14.75 24.38
CA ARG A 205 -8.47 13.44 24.11
C ARG A 205 -7.96 12.38 25.08
N VAL A 206 -8.88 11.61 25.66
CA VAL A 206 -8.58 10.59 26.66
C VAL A 206 -7.85 9.37 26.08
N ASP A 207 -7.95 9.14 24.76
CA ASP A 207 -7.39 7.99 24.08
C ASP A 207 -5.96 8.21 23.53
N ILE A 208 -5.50 9.46 23.39
CA ILE A 208 -4.18 9.79 22.84
C ILE A 208 -3.00 9.31 23.71
N PRO A 209 -3.01 9.49 25.04
CA PRO A 209 -1.83 9.18 25.85
C PRO A 209 -1.36 7.72 25.72
N ALA A 210 -2.29 6.76 25.67
CA ALA A 210 -1.98 5.34 25.48
C ALA A 210 -1.39 5.06 24.08
N LYS A 211 -1.95 5.69 23.04
CA LYS A 211 -1.46 5.58 21.65
C LYS A 211 -0.03 6.09 21.51
N VAL A 212 0.29 7.24 22.10
CA VAL A 212 1.63 7.86 22.02
C VAL A 212 2.68 7.07 22.80
N ARG A 213 2.29 6.40 23.89
CA ARG A 213 3.19 5.55 24.69
C ARG A 213 3.37 4.13 24.12
N GLY A 214 2.68 3.79 23.03
CA GLY A 214 2.73 2.43 22.46
C GLY A 214 2.13 1.38 23.41
N GLU A 215 1.12 1.75 24.19
CA GLU A 215 0.37 0.80 25.02
C GLU A 215 -0.53 -0.09 24.14
N LEU A 216 -1.02 -1.20 24.69
CA LEU A 216 -1.94 -2.12 24.01
C LEU A 216 -3.29 -1.43 23.70
N VAL A 217 -3.38 -0.87 22.49
CA VAL A 217 -4.53 -0.08 22.02
C VAL A 217 -5.05 -0.61 20.68
N PHE A 218 -4.13 -0.95 19.78
CA PHE A 218 -4.46 -1.49 18.46
C PHE A 218 -4.50 -3.02 18.51
N VAL A 219 -5.38 -3.60 17.68
CA VAL A 219 -5.51 -5.05 17.53
C VAL A 219 -4.21 -5.72 17.07
N HIS A 220 -3.35 -5.01 16.35
CA HIS A 220 -2.03 -5.49 15.90
C HIS A 220 -1.12 -5.91 17.05
N ASP A 221 -1.26 -5.25 18.20
CA ASP A 221 -0.45 -5.46 19.41
C ASP A 221 -1.03 -6.56 20.31
N MET A 222 -2.26 -7.01 20.06
CA MET A 222 -2.94 -8.02 20.87
C MET A 222 -2.16 -9.33 20.87
N ARG A 223 -1.94 -9.90 22.06
CA ARG A 223 -1.30 -11.20 22.26
C ARG A 223 -2.13 -12.01 23.26
N VAL A 224 -2.40 -13.27 22.93
CA VAL A 224 -3.11 -14.22 23.81
C VAL A 224 -2.28 -15.51 23.97
N PRO A 225 -2.42 -16.25 25.08
CA PRO A 225 -1.71 -17.52 25.26
C PRO A 225 -2.03 -18.52 24.14
N GLY A 226 -1.01 -19.20 23.62
CA GLY A 226 -1.18 -20.20 22.55
C GLY A 226 -1.53 -19.63 21.17
N MET A 227 -1.43 -18.31 20.98
CA MET A 227 -1.78 -17.66 19.71
C MET A 227 -0.92 -18.15 18.54
N LEU A 228 -1.59 -18.52 17.46
CA LEU A 228 -1.03 -18.87 16.16
C LEU A 228 -1.21 -17.71 15.17
N HIS A 229 -0.53 -17.78 14.03
CA HIS A 229 -0.55 -16.75 13.00
C HIS A 229 -1.15 -17.28 11.70
N GLY A 230 -2.13 -16.54 11.17
CA GLY A 230 -2.83 -16.88 9.94
C GLY A 230 -2.54 -15.94 8.78
N ARG A 231 -2.58 -16.47 7.56
CA ARG A 231 -2.61 -15.74 6.29
C ARG A 231 -3.64 -16.36 5.35
N VAL A 232 -4.23 -15.56 4.46
CA VAL A 232 -5.22 -16.02 3.48
C VAL A 232 -4.70 -15.74 2.08
N VAL A 233 -4.68 -16.75 1.21
CA VAL A 233 -4.46 -16.56 -0.23
C VAL A 233 -5.76 -16.05 -0.82
N ARG A 234 -5.73 -14.87 -1.45
CA ARG A 234 -6.92 -14.28 -2.08
C ARG A 234 -7.09 -14.80 -3.51
N PRO A 235 -8.35 -14.95 -3.99
CA PRO A 235 -8.63 -15.38 -5.36
C PRO A 235 -8.24 -14.30 -6.40
N PRO A 236 -8.28 -14.59 -7.72
CA PRO A 236 -7.78 -13.66 -8.75
C PRO A 236 -8.74 -12.51 -9.12
N TYR A 237 -9.97 -12.51 -8.61
CA TYR A 237 -11.02 -11.53 -8.96
C TYR A 237 -11.06 -10.35 -7.96
N ALA A 238 -9.92 -9.69 -7.75
CA ALA A 238 -9.77 -8.58 -6.81
C ALA A 238 -10.81 -7.48 -7.04
N GLY A 239 -11.54 -7.13 -5.98
CA GLY A 239 -12.58 -6.11 -6.00
C GLY A 239 -13.96 -6.59 -6.44
N ALA A 240 -14.16 -7.87 -6.78
CA ALA A 240 -15.47 -8.43 -7.16
C ALA A 240 -16.18 -9.07 -5.96
N ASP A 241 -17.49 -8.89 -5.86
CA ASP A 241 -18.33 -9.45 -4.79
C ASP A 241 -19.64 -10.13 -5.27
N HIS A 242 -19.86 -10.17 -6.57
CA HIS A 242 -21.01 -10.85 -7.19
C HIS A 242 -20.61 -11.66 -8.43
N GLY A 243 -21.42 -12.68 -8.75
CA GLY A 243 -21.25 -13.55 -9.91
C GLY A 243 -20.98 -15.01 -9.56
N ASP A 244 -21.36 -15.91 -10.47
CA ASP A 244 -21.32 -17.37 -10.22
C ASP A 244 -19.91 -17.94 -10.03
N PHE A 245 -18.87 -17.23 -10.47
CA PHE A 245 -17.48 -17.62 -10.28
C PHE A 245 -17.03 -17.51 -8.81
N ILE A 246 -17.60 -16.59 -8.03
CA ILE A 246 -17.18 -16.36 -6.65
C ILE A 246 -17.49 -17.59 -5.80
N GLY A 247 -16.49 -18.11 -5.07
CA GLY A 247 -16.63 -19.36 -4.31
C GLY A 247 -16.65 -20.63 -5.18
N ASN A 248 -16.27 -20.54 -6.46
CA ASN A 248 -16.23 -21.65 -7.42
C ASN A 248 -15.01 -21.61 -8.37
N THR A 249 -14.10 -20.64 -8.21
CA THR A 249 -12.93 -20.45 -9.09
C THR A 249 -11.74 -21.33 -8.69
N LEU A 250 -11.63 -21.76 -7.44
CA LEU A 250 -10.52 -22.62 -7.01
C LEU A 250 -10.51 -23.94 -7.79
N GLU A 251 -9.36 -24.28 -8.35
CA GLU A 251 -9.13 -25.55 -9.05
C GLU A 251 -8.32 -26.53 -8.18
N ALA A 252 -7.19 -26.07 -7.63
CA ALA A 252 -6.33 -26.90 -6.80
C ALA A 252 -5.45 -26.08 -5.84
N VAL A 253 -5.12 -26.68 -4.69
CA VAL A 253 -4.12 -26.18 -3.73
C VAL A 253 -3.08 -27.27 -3.53
N ASP A 254 -1.80 -26.96 -3.76
CA ASP A 254 -0.70 -27.89 -3.50
C ASP A 254 -0.03 -27.56 -2.16
N ALA A 255 -0.51 -28.17 -1.08
CA ALA A 255 0.06 -28.00 0.25
C ALA A 255 1.50 -28.52 0.38
N SER A 256 1.98 -29.38 -0.53
CA SER A 256 3.35 -29.91 -0.48
C SER A 256 4.38 -28.84 -0.83
N SER A 257 3.98 -27.79 -1.58
CA SER A 257 4.84 -26.66 -1.93
C SER A 257 5.41 -25.93 -0.71
N ILE A 258 4.70 -25.95 0.44
CA ILE A 258 5.12 -25.30 1.69
C ILE A 258 5.54 -26.29 2.79
N ALA A 259 5.61 -27.59 2.50
CA ALA A 259 5.89 -28.62 3.50
C ALA A 259 7.28 -28.49 4.15
N HIS A 260 8.19 -27.76 3.51
CA HIS A 260 9.53 -27.49 4.00
C HIS A 260 9.59 -26.34 5.02
N ILE A 261 8.51 -25.55 5.16
CA ILE A 261 8.43 -24.46 6.13
C ILE A 261 8.07 -25.06 7.51
N PRO A 262 8.90 -24.88 8.56
CA PRO A 262 8.59 -25.41 9.88
C PRO A 262 7.40 -24.68 10.51
N GLY A 263 6.67 -25.35 11.40
CA GLY A 263 5.62 -24.71 12.22
C GLY A 263 4.27 -24.50 11.51
N ILE A 264 4.09 -24.95 10.27
CA ILE A 264 2.77 -24.95 9.61
C ILE A 264 1.84 -25.92 10.36
N ARG A 265 0.67 -25.41 10.79
CA ARG A 265 -0.36 -26.15 11.54
C ARG A 265 -1.48 -26.64 10.65
N ALA A 266 -1.94 -25.81 9.71
CA ALA A 266 -3.05 -26.16 8.83
C ALA A 266 -3.02 -25.36 7.53
N VAL A 267 -3.51 -25.99 6.46
CA VAL A 267 -4.00 -25.31 5.25
C VAL A 267 -5.50 -25.57 5.20
N VAL A 268 -6.30 -24.51 5.34
CA VAL A 268 -7.76 -24.56 5.41
C VAL A 268 -8.32 -24.15 4.05
N VAL A 269 -9.03 -25.06 3.40
CA VAL A 269 -9.63 -24.83 2.08
C VAL A 269 -11.14 -25.00 2.17
N ILE A 270 -11.89 -23.94 1.90
CA ILE A 270 -13.35 -23.93 1.82
C ILE A 270 -13.73 -23.16 0.57
N ARG A 271 -13.98 -23.88 -0.54
CA ARG A 271 -14.22 -23.26 -1.85
C ARG A 271 -13.10 -22.28 -2.20
N ASP A 272 -13.38 -21.00 -2.43
CA ASP A 272 -12.35 -20.01 -2.79
C ASP A 272 -11.65 -19.42 -1.56
N PHE A 273 -12.06 -19.78 -0.34
CA PHE A 273 -11.30 -19.43 0.86
C PHE A 273 -10.14 -20.41 1.04
N VAL A 274 -8.91 -19.91 0.94
CA VAL A 274 -7.67 -20.67 1.18
C VAL A 274 -6.86 -19.95 2.25
N GLY A 275 -6.74 -20.53 3.43
CA GLY A 275 -5.96 -19.95 4.52
C GLY A 275 -4.92 -20.90 5.09
N ILE A 276 -3.90 -20.32 5.71
CA ILE A 276 -2.72 -20.99 6.25
C ILE A 276 -2.62 -20.58 7.71
N VAL A 277 -2.31 -21.52 8.60
CA VAL A 277 -2.02 -21.28 10.02
C VAL A 277 -0.64 -21.80 10.34
N ALA A 278 0.19 -20.99 11.00
CA ALA A 278 1.52 -21.34 11.46
C ALA A 278 1.77 -20.92 12.91
N GLU A 279 2.79 -21.50 13.54
CA GLU A 279 3.23 -21.13 14.89
C GLU A 279 3.77 -19.69 14.97
N ARG A 280 4.43 -19.21 13.90
CA ARG A 280 5.05 -17.88 13.86
C ARG A 280 4.57 -17.07 12.66
N GLU A 281 4.62 -15.75 12.80
CA GLU A 281 4.15 -14.82 11.77
C GLU A 281 4.94 -14.93 10.47
N GLU A 282 6.27 -14.93 10.55
CA GLU A 282 7.11 -14.96 9.35
C GLU A 282 7.02 -16.29 8.59
N GLN A 283 6.68 -17.40 9.28
CA GLN A 283 6.39 -18.69 8.65
C GLN A 283 5.07 -18.63 7.86
N ALA A 284 4.01 -18.06 8.45
CA ALA A 284 2.73 -17.89 7.76
C ALA A 284 2.85 -16.97 6.54
N GLU A 285 3.67 -15.91 6.65
CA GLU A 285 3.95 -15.00 5.53
C GLU A 285 4.79 -15.65 4.43
N GLN A 286 5.81 -16.45 4.78
CA GLN A 286 6.56 -17.23 3.81
C GLN A 286 5.63 -18.21 3.07
N ALA A 287 4.79 -18.93 3.82
CA ALA A 287 3.84 -19.87 3.24
C ALA A 287 2.80 -19.20 2.33
N LEU A 288 2.34 -17.98 2.66
CA LEU A 288 1.46 -17.20 1.77
C LEU A 288 2.10 -16.95 0.40
N ARG A 289 3.42 -16.70 0.37
CA ARG A 289 4.16 -16.39 -0.87
C ARG A 289 4.48 -17.64 -1.69
N GLU A 290 4.69 -18.78 -1.03
CA GLU A 290 5.16 -20.01 -1.67
C GLU A 290 4.05 -21.02 -1.97
N LEU A 291 2.88 -20.92 -1.31
CA LEU A 291 1.77 -21.84 -1.53
C LEU A 291 1.28 -21.76 -2.98
N THR A 292 1.44 -22.85 -3.71
CA THR A 292 0.97 -22.96 -5.08
C THR A 292 -0.53 -23.21 -5.12
N VAL A 293 -1.28 -22.24 -5.65
CA VAL A 293 -2.74 -22.32 -5.83
C VAL A 293 -3.08 -22.10 -7.30
N ARG A 294 -3.91 -22.99 -7.86
CA ARG A 294 -4.43 -22.86 -9.23
C ARG A 294 -5.88 -22.42 -9.20
N TRP A 295 -6.16 -21.39 -9.97
CA TRP A 295 -7.46 -20.75 -10.12
C TRP A 295 -7.91 -20.88 -11.57
N LYS A 296 -9.22 -21.02 -11.78
CA LYS A 296 -9.83 -20.87 -13.11
C LYS A 296 -9.80 -19.39 -13.54
N ASP A 297 -9.92 -19.16 -14.83
CA ASP A 297 -10.14 -17.81 -15.35
C ASP A 297 -11.48 -17.24 -14.86
N TRP A 298 -11.56 -15.91 -14.78
CA TRP A 298 -12.76 -15.17 -14.41
C TRP A 298 -13.01 -14.06 -15.45
N PRO A 299 -14.24 -13.57 -15.59
CA PRO A 299 -14.63 -12.74 -16.74
C PRO A 299 -14.04 -11.32 -16.80
N GLY A 300 -13.46 -10.81 -15.70
CA GLY A 300 -13.02 -9.41 -15.63
C GLY A 300 -14.17 -8.43 -15.36
N PHE A 301 -13.84 -7.20 -14.96
CA PHE A 301 -14.80 -6.10 -14.91
C PHE A 301 -15.08 -5.51 -16.30
N PRO A 302 -16.22 -4.81 -16.49
CA PRO A 302 -16.35 -3.88 -17.61
C PRO A 302 -15.18 -2.89 -17.64
N ARG A 303 -14.82 -2.45 -18.85
CA ARG A 303 -13.74 -1.48 -19.09
C ARG A 303 -14.00 -0.17 -18.34
N GLN A 304 -13.04 0.24 -17.50
CA GLN A 304 -13.12 1.40 -16.61
C GLN A 304 -11.75 2.11 -16.45
N ASP A 305 -10.90 2.02 -17.47
CA ASP A 305 -9.53 2.56 -17.52
C ASP A 305 -9.45 4.07 -17.84
N SER A 306 -10.58 4.72 -18.13
CA SER A 306 -10.71 6.17 -18.32
C SER A 306 -12.02 6.72 -17.74
N THR A 307 -12.12 8.04 -17.59
CA THR A 307 -13.35 8.72 -17.13
C THR A 307 -14.53 8.41 -18.05
N GLU A 308 -14.32 8.42 -19.37
CA GLU A 308 -15.34 8.11 -20.37
C GLU A 308 -15.76 6.64 -20.31
N ALA A 309 -14.80 5.73 -20.11
CA ALA A 309 -15.09 4.31 -19.93
C ALA A 309 -15.90 4.05 -18.66
N LEU A 310 -15.56 4.72 -17.55
CA LEU A 310 -16.29 4.66 -16.29
C LEU A 310 -17.72 5.23 -16.43
N GLU A 311 -17.87 6.39 -17.07
CA GLU A 311 -19.18 6.96 -17.37
C GLU A 311 -20.03 5.96 -18.16
N GLN A 312 -19.47 5.39 -19.22
CA GLN A 312 -20.17 4.42 -20.06
C GLN A 312 -20.54 3.14 -19.29
N ALA A 313 -19.66 2.65 -18.41
CA ALA A 313 -19.94 1.49 -17.57
C ALA A 313 -21.12 1.74 -16.62
N ILE A 314 -21.20 2.94 -16.02
CA ILE A 314 -22.33 3.32 -15.15
C ILE A 314 -23.62 3.49 -15.97
N ARG A 315 -23.56 4.12 -17.15
CA ARG A 315 -24.72 4.27 -18.04
C ARG A 315 -25.27 2.94 -18.53
N ALA A 316 -24.39 1.98 -18.81
CA ALA A 316 -24.77 0.65 -19.28
C ALA A 316 -25.30 -0.27 -18.16
N ASN A 317 -25.09 0.10 -16.89
CA ASN A 317 -25.53 -0.71 -15.76
C ASN A 317 -27.07 -0.67 -15.63
N PRO A 318 -27.76 -1.81 -15.53
CA PRO A 318 -29.20 -1.83 -15.35
C PRO A 318 -29.63 -1.07 -14.10
N ALA A 319 -30.62 -0.19 -14.26
CA ALA A 319 -31.08 0.66 -13.17
C ALA A 319 -32.61 0.82 -13.15
N THR A 320 -33.13 1.13 -11.97
CA THR A 320 -34.53 1.52 -11.76
C THR A 320 -34.59 3.00 -11.39
N LEU A 321 -35.29 3.81 -12.17
CA LEU A 321 -35.47 5.22 -11.89
C LEU A 321 -36.45 5.42 -10.72
N ARG A 322 -35.98 6.06 -9.65
CA ARG A 322 -36.76 6.45 -8.48
C ARG A 322 -36.84 7.98 -8.42
N ARG A 323 -38.04 8.52 -8.69
CA ARG A 323 -38.34 9.96 -8.57
C ARG A 323 -38.46 10.34 -7.09
N LEU A 324 -37.68 11.32 -6.65
CA LEU A 324 -37.64 11.79 -5.26
C LEU A 324 -38.38 13.11 -5.06
N VAL A 325 -38.20 14.04 -6.00
CA VAL A 325 -38.82 15.38 -6.02
C VAL A 325 -39.34 15.66 -7.43
N ASP A 326 -40.50 16.30 -7.52
CA ASP A 326 -41.14 16.75 -8.76
C ASP A 326 -42.04 17.96 -8.43
N GLU A 327 -41.44 19.14 -8.40
CA GLU A 327 -42.04 20.42 -7.99
C GLU A 327 -42.01 21.40 -9.19
N GLY A 328 -43.12 22.11 -9.44
CA GLY A 328 -43.26 23.02 -10.60
C GLY A 328 -43.52 22.29 -11.94
N ASP A 329 -43.33 23.00 -13.06
CA ASP A 329 -43.38 22.44 -14.42
C ASP A 329 -42.00 22.48 -15.07
N VAL A 330 -41.18 21.50 -14.71
CA VAL A 330 -39.77 21.40 -15.11
C VAL A 330 -39.61 21.29 -16.62
N ASP A 331 -40.45 20.54 -17.31
CA ASP A 331 -40.30 20.33 -18.75
C ASP A 331 -40.69 21.59 -19.53
N ALA A 332 -41.75 22.30 -19.12
CA ALA A 332 -42.11 23.59 -19.72
C ALA A 332 -41.07 24.68 -19.43
N ALA A 333 -40.56 24.74 -18.20
CA ALA A 333 -39.54 25.71 -17.81
C ALA A 333 -38.20 25.48 -18.54
N LEU A 334 -37.76 24.22 -18.66
CA LEU A 334 -36.60 23.87 -19.51
C LEU A 334 -36.87 24.22 -20.99
N ALA A 335 -38.10 24.01 -21.46
CA ALA A 335 -38.47 24.34 -22.83
C ALA A 335 -38.33 25.86 -23.11
N ALA A 336 -38.75 26.68 -22.15
CA ALA A 336 -38.78 28.14 -22.22
C ALA A 336 -37.45 28.82 -21.81
N ALA A 337 -36.51 28.11 -21.18
CA ALA A 337 -35.25 28.68 -20.72
C ALA A 337 -34.45 29.35 -21.85
N ASP A 338 -34.05 30.60 -21.64
CA ASP A 338 -33.26 31.38 -22.60
C ASP A 338 -31.86 30.82 -22.80
N GLN A 339 -31.24 30.31 -21.72
CA GLN A 339 -29.94 29.64 -21.79
C GLN A 339 -30.01 28.27 -21.12
N ARG A 340 -30.07 27.21 -21.93
CA ARG A 340 -29.98 25.82 -21.43
C ARG A 340 -28.54 25.42 -21.13
N MET A 341 -28.34 24.76 -20.01
CA MET A 341 -27.01 24.36 -19.52
C MET A 341 -27.05 22.91 -19.02
N PRO A 342 -27.15 21.90 -19.90
CA PRO A 342 -27.02 20.50 -19.49
C PRO A 342 -25.57 20.21 -19.09
N ARG A 343 -25.36 19.53 -17.96
CA ARG A 343 -24.03 19.16 -17.44
C ARG A 343 -24.00 17.73 -16.95
N THR A 344 -22.86 17.09 -17.18
CA THR A 344 -22.52 15.76 -16.67
C THR A 344 -21.31 15.90 -15.75
N TYR A 345 -21.40 15.28 -14.58
CA TYR A 345 -20.32 15.16 -13.61
C TYR A 345 -20.06 13.68 -13.34
N VAL A 346 -18.78 13.30 -13.21
CA VAL A 346 -18.36 11.90 -13.00
C VAL A 346 -17.48 11.85 -11.75
N TRP A 347 -17.76 10.92 -10.85
CA TRP A 347 -16.99 10.67 -9.64
C TRP A 347 -16.33 9.29 -9.71
N PRO A 348 -15.01 9.17 -9.44
CA PRO A 348 -14.28 7.91 -9.57
C PRO A 348 -14.49 6.97 -8.37
N TYR A 349 -14.15 5.68 -8.55
CA TYR A 349 -13.97 4.78 -7.41
C TYR A 349 -12.76 5.21 -6.57
N GLN A 350 -12.87 5.12 -5.25
CA GLN A 350 -11.83 5.51 -4.29
C GLN A 350 -11.68 4.44 -3.20
N MET A 351 -10.60 4.49 -2.42
CA MET A 351 -10.32 3.54 -1.34
C MET A 351 -10.38 4.22 0.02
N HIS A 352 -10.59 3.44 1.08
CA HIS A 352 -10.36 3.95 2.43
C HIS A 352 -8.87 4.11 2.66
N ALA A 353 -8.05 3.21 2.09
CA ALA A 353 -6.60 3.26 2.12
C ALA A 353 -6.10 3.50 3.55
N SER A 354 -6.44 2.60 4.46
CA SER A 354 -6.09 2.77 5.89
C SER A 354 -4.57 2.70 6.08
N ILE A 355 -4.01 3.50 6.99
CA ILE A 355 -2.54 3.60 7.18
C ILE A 355 -1.94 2.26 7.65
N GLY A 356 -2.64 1.54 8.53
CA GLY A 356 -2.31 0.14 8.85
C GLY A 356 -3.26 -0.82 8.14
N PRO A 357 -2.77 -1.94 7.56
CA PRO A 357 -3.64 -3.01 7.05
C PRO A 357 -4.51 -3.60 8.16
N SER A 358 -5.69 -4.10 7.79
CA SER A 358 -6.64 -4.69 8.74
C SER A 358 -6.05 -5.92 9.44
N CYS A 359 -6.35 -6.05 10.75
CA CYS A 359 -5.93 -7.18 11.58
C CYS A 359 -7.05 -7.58 12.55
N ALA A 360 -7.12 -8.88 12.87
CA ALA A 360 -8.01 -9.42 13.88
C ALA A 360 -7.38 -10.64 14.58
N VAL A 361 -7.83 -10.91 15.80
CA VAL A 361 -7.54 -12.15 16.53
C VAL A 361 -8.86 -12.81 16.85
N ALA A 362 -9.02 -14.09 16.53
CA ALA A 362 -10.17 -14.88 16.94
C ALA A 362 -9.71 -16.05 17.81
N ASP A 363 -10.49 -16.37 18.85
CA ASP A 363 -10.26 -17.46 19.78
C ASP A 363 -11.52 -18.33 19.87
N TRP A 364 -11.52 -19.41 19.09
CA TRP A 364 -12.51 -20.47 19.13
C TRP A 364 -12.17 -21.48 20.23
N HIS A 365 -13.06 -21.63 21.20
CA HIS A 365 -12.89 -22.54 22.33
C HIS A 365 -14.20 -23.24 22.68
N SER A 366 -14.10 -24.35 23.41
CA SER A 366 -15.27 -25.03 23.98
C SER A 366 -15.37 -24.67 25.47
N ASP A 367 -16.55 -24.30 25.95
CA ASP A 367 -16.77 -24.08 27.38
C ASP A 367 -16.80 -25.44 28.11
N ASP A 368 -15.83 -25.65 29.02
CA ASP A 368 -15.65 -26.87 29.80
C ASP A 368 -16.89 -27.25 30.65
N SER A 369 -17.78 -26.30 30.93
CA SER A 369 -18.95 -26.53 31.78
C SER A 369 -20.22 -26.97 31.01
N ALA A 370 -20.30 -26.72 29.70
CA ALA A 370 -21.51 -26.99 28.90
C ALA A 370 -21.24 -27.73 27.57
N GLY A 371 -19.97 -27.92 27.17
CA GLY A 371 -19.60 -28.57 25.92
C GLY A 371 -20.02 -27.82 24.65
N ARG A 372 -20.37 -26.54 24.79
CA ARG A 372 -20.85 -25.66 23.70
C ARG A 372 -19.66 -24.85 23.17
N PRO A 373 -19.45 -24.76 21.84
CA PRO A 373 -18.42 -23.91 21.28
C PRO A 373 -18.79 -22.43 21.48
N ARG A 374 -17.78 -21.62 21.81
CA ARG A 374 -17.85 -20.16 21.92
C ARG A 374 -16.69 -19.53 21.16
N MET A 375 -16.81 -18.24 20.87
CA MET A 375 -15.77 -17.52 20.15
C MET A 375 -15.60 -16.11 20.69
N THR A 376 -14.36 -15.71 20.97
CA THR A 376 -14.00 -14.31 21.24
C THR A 376 -13.23 -13.76 20.06
N VAL A 377 -13.55 -12.55 19.60
CA VAL A 377 -12.81 -11.90 18.51
C VAL A 377 -12.44 -10.47 18.89
N TRP A 378 -11.15 -10.16 18.79
CA TRP A 378 -10.61 -8.80 18.88
C TRP A 378 -10.48 -8.24 17.47
N ALA A 379 -11.19 -7.14 17.19
CA ALA A 379 -11.23 -6.57 15.85
C ALA A 379 -11.31 -5.04 15.87
N GLY A 380 -10.79 -4.42 14.81
CA GLY A 380 -10.90 -2.98 14.54
C GLY A 380 -12.23 -2.53 13.92
N THR A 381 -13.23 -3.42 13.83
CA THR A 381 -14.50 -3.18 13.14
C THR A 381 -15.18 -1.88 13.56
N GLN A 382 -15.79 -1.17 12.60
CA GLN A 382 -16.68 -0.04 12.91
C GLN A 382 -18.09 -0.49 13.33
N ASN A 383 -18.45 -1.76 13.08
CA ASN A 383 -19.79 -2.30 13.25
C ASN A 383 -19.79 -3.63 14.05
N PRO A 384 -19.44 -3.61 15.35
CA PRO A 384 -19.33 -4.83 16.14
C PRO A 384 -20.55 -5.75 16.03
N HIS A 385 -21.75 -5.27 16.35
CA HIS A 385 -22.96 -6.12 16.32
C HIS A 385 -23.28 -6.71 14.93
N VAL A 386 -22.98 -5.99 13.85
CA VAL A 386 -23.15 -6.51 12.48
C VAL A 386 -22.12 -7.59 12.17
N LEU A 387 -20.85 -7.36 12.51
CA LEU A 387 -19.80 -8.36 12.37
C LEU A 387 -20.16 -9.62 13.17
N ARG A 388 -20.71 -9.48 14.38
CA ARG A 388 -21.12 -10.63 15.21
C ARG A 388 -22.19 -11.48 14.52
N ALA A 389 -23.18 -10.83 13.89
CA ALA A 389 -24.21 -11.51 13.11
C ALA A 389 -23.65 -12.23 11.87
N ASP A 390 -22.72 -11.59 11.16
CA ASP A 390 -22.04 -12.20 10.01
C ASP A 390 -21.19 -13.40 10.44
N LEU A 391 -20.48 -13.31 11.56
CA LEU A 391 -19.69 -14.40 12.13
C LEU A 391 -20.58 -15.55 12.62
N ALA A 392 -21.72 -15.25 13.24
CA ALA A 392 -22.72 -16.26 13.63
C ALA A 392 -23.20 -17.05 12.41
N ARG A 393 -23.53 -16.34 11.31
CA ARG A 393 -23.94 -16.98 10.05
C ARG A 393 -22.80 -17.80 9.42
N LEU A 394 -21.58 -17.29 9.44
CA LEU A 394 -20.40 -17.95 8.88
C LEU A 394 -20.01 -19.22 9.65
N THR A 395 -20.13 -19.18 10.98
CA THR A 395 -19.64 -20.24 11.86
C THR A 395 -20.71 -21.24 12.25
N GLY A 396 -21.99 -20.85 12.22
CA GLY A 396 -23.13 -21.62 12.74
C GLY A 396 -23.37 -21.47 14.24
N LEU A 397 -22.61 -20.60 14.94
CA LEU A 397 -22.84 -20.29 16.35
C LEU A 397 -24.08 -19.40 16.54
N ALA A 398 -24.68 -19.45 17.73
CA ALA A 398 -25.60 -18.39 18.13
C ALA A 398 -24.82 -17.07 18.31
N ASP A 399 -25.44 -15.93 18.01
CA ASP A 399 -24.76 -14.63 18.10
C ASP A 399 -24.29 -14.32 19.53
N VAL A 400 -25.02 -14.75 20.57
CA VAL A 400 -24.68 -14.60 21.99
C VAL A 400 -23.53 -15.51 22.45
N ASP A 401 -23.15 -16.50 21.64
CA ASP A 401 -21.96 -17.33 21.88
C ASP A 401 -20.70 -16.72 21.24
N ILE A 402 -20.82 -15.54 20.62
CA ILE A 402 -19.72 -14.78 20.00
C ILE A 402 -19.52 -13.45 20.72
N ASP A 403 -18.36 -13.28 21.34
CA ASP A 403 -17.96 -12.05 22.02
C ASP A 403 -17.04 -11.22 21.12
N LEU A 404 -17.47 -10.02 20.72
CA LEU A 404 -16.64 -9.07 20.00
C LEU A 404 -16.10 -7.98 20.91
N ILE A 405 -14.77 -7.98 21.04
CA ILE A 405 -14.02 -6.97 21.77
C ILE A 405 -13.48 -5.97 20.77
N ARG A 406 -14.08 -4.78 20.74
CA ARG A 406 -13.60 -3.70 19.88
C ARG A 406 -12.25 -3.16 20.35
N MET A 407 -11.25 -3.22 19.49
CA MET A 407 -9.93 -2.57 19.64
C MET A 407 -9.77 -1.44 18.64
N GLU A 408 -8.91 -0.44 18.90
CA GLU A 408 -8.71 0.67 17.96
C GLU A 408 -8.20 0.18 16.60
N ALA A 409 -8.70 0.78 15.51
CA ALA A 409 -8.28 0.50 14.14
C ALA A 409 -7.21 1.50 13.69
N ALA A 410 -6.29 1.06 12.82
CA ALA A 410 -5.25 1.89 12.22
C ALA A 410 -5.77 2.72 11.02
N GLY A 411 -6.95 3.33 11.19
CA GLY A 411 -7.75 3.95 10.13
C GLY A 411 -8.94 3.06 9.72
N CYS A 412 -10.06 3.70 9.38
CA CYS A 412 -11.21 2.99 8.77
C CYS A 412 -11.96 3.87 7.77
N TYR A 413 -12.23 5.14 8.11
CA TYR A 413 -12.91 6.14 7.26
C TYR A 413 -14.24 5.67 6.64
N GLY A 414 -14.85 4.64 7.22
CA GLY A 414 -15.85 3.81 6.57
C GLY A 414 -15.65 2.32 6.86
N ARG A 415 -16.24 1.45 6.01
CA ARG A 415 -16.08 -0.01 6.12
C ARG A 415 -14.94 -0.50 5.23
N ASN A 416 -13.73 -0.59 5.78
CA ASN A 416 -12.56 -1.19 5.13
C ASN A 416 -12.52 -2.73 5.34
N GLY A 417 -11.34 -3.35 5.20
CA GLY A 417 -11.15 -4.80 5.35
C GLY A 417 -11.24 -5.36 6.78
N ALA A 418 -11.56 -4.55 7.81
CA ALA A 418 -11.56 -4.97 9.21
C ALA A 418 -12.56 -6.10 9.53
N ASP A 419 -13.73 -6.09 8.88
CA ASP A 419 -14.74 -7.15 9.05
C ASP A 419 -14.31 -8.43 8.31
N ASP A 420 -13.68 -8.27 7.15
CA ASP A 420 -13.23 -9.38 6.31
C ASP A 420 -12.12 -10.18 7.01
N VAL A 421 -11.11 -9.50 7.57
CA VAL A 421 -10.00 -10.16 8.29
C VAL A 421 -10.46 -10.80 9.61
N ALA A 422 -11.50 -10.28 10.25
CA ALA A 422 -12.09 -10.89 11.44
C ALA A 422 -12.80 -12.21 11.09
N ALA A 423 -13.48 -12.27 9.95
CA ALA A 423 -14.08 -13.49 9.45
C ALA A 423 -13.01 -14.52 9.00
N ASP A 424 -11.92 -14.06 8.40
CA ASP A 424 -10.76 -14.92 8.10
C ASP A 424 -10.20 -15.54 9.39
N ALA A 425 -9.95 -14.73 10.44
CA ALA A 425 -9.44 -15.20 11.72
C ALA A 425 -10.39 -16.20 12.39
N ALA A 426 -11.70 -15.96 12.34
CA ALA A 426 -12.71 -16.85 12.89
C ALA A 426 -12.70 -18.24 12.21
N LEU A 427 -12.62 -18.28 10.87
CA LEU A 427 -12.55 -19.55 10.13
C LEU A 427 -11.27 -20.33 10.45
N LEU A 428 -10.14 -19.65 10.53
CA LEU A 428 -8.85 -20.27 10.84
C LEU A 428 -8.77 -20.75 12.28
N SER A 429 -9.22 -19.94 13.24
CA SER A 429 -9.26 -20.32 14.66
C SER A 429 -10.17 -21.53 14.88
N ARG A 430 -11.36 -21.54 14.27
CA ARG A 430 -12.26 -22.71 14.30
C ARG A 430 -11.61 -23.97 13.76
N ALA A 431 -10.84 -23.87 12.67
CA ALA A 431 -10.22 -25.02 12.03
C ALA A 431 -9.12 -25.67 12.90
N VAL A 432 -8.43 -24.89 13.74
CA VAL A 432 -7.32 -25.38 14.58
C VAL A 432 -7.65 -25.50 16.07
N GLY A 433 -8.79 -24.95 16.52
CA GLY A 433 -9.20 -24.96 17.93
C GLY A 433 -8.26 -24.19 18.85
N ALA A 434 -7.65 -23.12 18.35
CA ALA A 434 -6.72 -22.27 19.08
C ALA A 434 -6.85 -20.81 18.62
N PRO A 435 -6.38 -19.82 19.41
CA PRO A 435 -6.41 -18.43 18.98
C PRO A 435 -5.56 -18.21 17.73
N VAL A 436 -6.11 -17.53 16.72
CA VAL A 436 -5.41 -17.20 15.48
C VAL A 436 -5.47 -15.71 15.21
N ARG A 437 -4.30 -15.09 15.04
CA ARG A 437 -4.14 -13.71 14.57
C ARG A 437 -3.98 -13.68 13.06
N VAL A 438 -4.82 -12.93 12.36
CA VAL A 438 -4.71 -12.69 10.92
C VAL A 438 -4.49 -11.19 10.69
N GLN A 439 -3.56 -10.88 9.78
CA GLN A 439 -3.31 -9.53 9.31
C GLN A 439 -3.23 -9.57 7.79
N LEU A 440 -3.94 -8.67 7.12
CA LEU A 440 -3.84 -8.49 5.67
C LEU A 440 -2.48 -7.88 5.32
N THR A 441 -1.92 -8.27 4.18
CA THR A 441 -0.82 -7.50 3.60
C THR A 441 -1.35 -6.17 3.05
N ARG A 442 -0.46 -5.21 2.76
CA ARG A 442 -0.86 -3.93 2.14
C ARG A 442 -1.57 -4.17 0.81
N GLU A 443 -1.04 -5.08 0.00
CA GLU A 443 -1.57 -5.50 -1.29
C GLU A 443 -2.96 -6.08 -1.13
N GLN A 444 -3.16 -6.95 -0.12
CA GLN A 444 -4.47 -7.52 0.13
C GLN A 444 -5.48 -6.47 0.60
N GLU A 445 -5.10 -5.54 1.47
CA GLU A 445 -5.99 -4.45 1.89
C GLU A 445 -6.42 -3.62 0.67
N HIS A 446 -5.48 -3.08 -0.11
CA HIS A 446 -5.84 -2.23 -1.25
C HIS A 446 -6.59 -2.99 -2.35
N LEU A 447 -6.25 -4.24 -2.63
CA LEU A 447 -6.97 -5.01 -3.65
C LEU A 447 -8.39 -5.37 -3.21
N TRP A 448 -8.60 -5.69 -1.93
CA TRP A 448 -9.84 -6.32 -1.45
C TRP A 448 -10.73 -5.46 -0.58
N GLU A 449 -10.25 -4.36 0.01
CA GLU A 449 -11.12 -3.46 0.76
C GLU A 449 -12.28 -3.01 -0.14
N PRO A 450 -13.51 -2.91 0.39
CA PRO A 450 -14.60 -2.38 -0.42
C PRO A 450 -14.28 -0.93 -0.81
N LYS A 451 -14.60 -0.52 -2.04
CA LYS A 451 -14.31 0.82 -2.54
C LYS A 451 -15.38 1.85 -2.11
N GLY A 452 -15.01 3.11 -2.04
CA GLY A 452 -15.96 4.21 -2.22
C GLY A 452 -16.46 4.18 -3.66
N THR A 453 -17.78 4.14 -3.84
CA THR A 453 -18.38 3.88 -5.15
C THR A 453 -18.25 5.08 -6.10
N ALA A 454 -18.12 4.79 -7.40
CA ALA A 454 -18.21 5.78 -8.45
C ALA A 454 -19.64 6.32 -8.59
N GLN A 455 -19.79 7.48 -9.22
CA GLN A 455 -21.11 8.10 -9.37
C GLN A 455 -21.18 8.93 -10.64
N LEU A 456 -22.31 8.88 -11.33
CA LEU A 456 -22.63 9.72 -12.48
C LEU A 456 -23.76 10.65 -12.09
N MET A 457 -23.57 11.96 -12.25
CA MET A 457 -24.58 12.97 -11.92
C MET A 457 -24.85 13.84 -13.13
N GLN A 458 -26.13 14.05 -13.43
CA GLN A 458 -26.58 14.81 -14.58
C GLN A 458 -27.49 15.93 -14.10
N VAL A 459 -27.21 17.15 -14.56
CA VAL A 459 -28.02 18.33 -14.29
C VAL A 459 -28.55 18.86 -15.61
N ARG A 460 -29.87 18.90 -15.78
CA ARG A 460 -30.54 19.68 -16.83
C ARG A 460 -31.11 20.92 -16.17
N GLY A 461 -30.81 22.08 -16.71
CA GLY A 461 -31.23 23.34 -16.15
C GLY A 461 -30.83 24.49 -17.06
N GLY A 462 -30.94 25.70 -16.55
CA GLY A 462 -30.62 26.89 -17.31
C GLY A 462 -31.08 28.17 -16.64
N LEU A 463 -30.90 29.27 -17.34
CA LEU A 463 -31.30 30.61 -16.92
C LEU A 463 -32.42 31.15 -17.79
N ASN A 464 -33.30 31.95 -17.18
CA ASN A 464 -34.21 32.87 -17.87
C ASN A 464 -33.45 34.14 -18.30
N ALA A 465 -34.08 34.97 -19.14
CA ALA A 465 -33.49 36.19 -19.69
C ALA A 465 -33.10 37.22 -18.62
N ASP A 466 -33.72 37.17 -17.44
CA ASP A 466 -33.41 38.04 -16.30
C ASP A 466 -32.27 37.51 -15.41
N GLY A 467 -31.68 36.36 -15.75
CA GLY A 467 -30.62 35.70 -14.99
C GLY A 467 -31.11 34.85 -13.82
N SER A 468 -32.43 34.70 -13.62
CA SER A 468 -33.01 33.75 -12.66
C SER A 468 -32.91 32.31 -13.18
N VAL A 469 -32.96 31.33 -12.28
CA VAL A 469 -32.88 29.91 -12.66
C VAL A 469 -34.21 29.45 -13.23
N ALA A 470 -34.20 28.95 -14.47
CA ALA A 470 -35.42 28.49 -15.15
C ALA A 470 -35.95 27.19 -14.53
N ALA A 471 -35.08 26.18 -14.42
CA ALA A 471 -35.38 24.89 -13.82
C ALA A 471 -34.10 24.20 -13.34
N TYR A 472 -34.25 23.27 -12.40
CA TYR A 472 -33.19 22.42 -11.90
C TYR A 472 -33.66 20.96 -11.89
N ASP A 473 -33.12 20.14 -12.78
CA ASP A 473 -33.49 18.75 -12.97
C ASP A 473 -32.26 17.86 -12.83
N PHE A 474 -32.19 17.17 -11.69
CA PHE A 474 -31.05 16.39 -11.25
C PHE A 474 -31.33 14.90 -11.27
N GLU A 475 -30.41 14.17 -11.89
CA GLU A 475 -30.43 12.72 -11.92
C GLU A 475 -29.07 12.18 -11.47
N THR A 476 -29.07 11.22 -10.55
CA THR A 476 -27.84 10.57 -10.08
C THR A 476 -27.90 9.06 -10.19
N SER A 477 -26.80 8.49 -10.67
CA SER A 477 -26.57 7.05 -10.87
C SER A 477 -25.47 6.59 -9.93
N TYR A 478 -25.83 5.79 -8.94
CA TYR A 478 -24.97 5.38 -7.83
C TYR A 478 -25.02 3.85 -7.64
N PRO A 479 -24.00 3.10 -8.09
CA PRO A 479 -23.88 1.68 -7.79
C PRO A 479 -23.89 1.41 -6.29
N SER A 480 -24.75 0.45 -5.90
CA SER A 480 -24.98 0.09 -4.50
C SER A 480 -23.69 -0.23 -3.75
N ASN A 481 -23.59 0.21 -2.48
CA ASN A 481 -22.39 0.05 -1.66
C ASN A 481 -22.64 -0.80 -0.40
N GLY A 482 -23.42 -1.87 -0.56
CA GLY A 482 -23.80 -2.81 0.50
C GLY A 482 -22.96 -4.08 0.53
N ALA A 483 -21.65 -4.01 0.24
CA ALA A 483 -20.79 -5.19 0.15
C ALA A 483 -20.93 -6.10 1.39
N PRO A 484 -21.10 -7.43 1.23
CA PRO A 484 -21.07 -8.37 2.36
C PRO A 484 -19.66 -8.55 2.94
N THR A 485 -19.56 -9.23 4.09
CA THR A 485 -18.27 -9.74 4.60
C THR A 485 -17.74 -10.81 3.67
N LEU A 486 -16.50 -10.65 3.20
CA LEU A 486 -15.93 -11.37 2.06
C LEU A 486 -15.94 -12.89 2.27
N ALA A 487 -15.59 -13.36 3.48
CA ALA A 487 -15.56 -14.79 3.77
C ALA A 487 -16.92 -15.48 3.55
N LEU A 488 -18.05 -14.79 3.80
CA LEU A 488 -19.39 -15.34 3.53
C LEU A 488 -19.61 -15.68 2.05
N LEU A 489 -19.02 -14.88 1.15
CA LEU A 489 -19.09 -15.06 -0.29
C LEU A 489 -18.13 -16.16 -0.76
N LEU A 490 -16.87 -16.11 -0.29
CA LEU A 490 -15.84 -17.09 -0.67
C LEU A 490 -16.20 -18.51 -0.25
N THR A 491 -16.89 -18.68 0.88
CA THR A 491 -17.38 -19.99 1.37
C THR A 491 -18.77 -20.35 0.85
N ARG A 492 -19.44 -19.48 0.09
CA ARG A 492 -20.86 -19.60 -0.32
C ARG A 492 -21.81 -19.86 0.87
N THR A 493 -21.48 -19.30 2.03
CA THR A 493 -22.45 -19.22 3.14
C THR A 493 -23.63 -18.31 2.75
N ILE A 494 -23.37 -17.35 1.88
CA ILE A 494 -24.38 -16.56 1.18
C ILE A 494 -24.13 -16.62 -0.33
N GLU A 495 -25.19 -16.42 -1.12
CA GLU A 495 -25.05 -16.34 -2.56
C GLU A 495 -24.51 -14.97 -3.00
N PRO A 496 -23.54 -14.92 -3.93
CA PRO A 496 -22.90 -13.69 -4.41
C PRO A 496 -23.80 -12.97 -5.44
N VAL A 497 -24.93 -12.46 -4.97
CA VAL A 497 -25.93 -11.78 -5.79
C VAL A 497 -25.64 -10.28 -5.87
N ALA A 498 -25.71 -9.73 -7.08
CA ALA A 498 -25.61 -8.30 -7.34
C ALA A 498 -26.91 -7.58 -6.88
N GLN A 499 -27.02 -7.31 -5.58
CA GLN A 499 -28.20 -6.70 -4.99
C GLN A 499 -28.21 -5.18 -5.19
N ALA A 500 -29.24 -4.67 -5.87
CA ALA A 500 -29.54 -3.24 -5.92
C ALA A 500 -30.30 -2.80 -4.66
N TYR A 501 -29.87 -1.68 -4.08
CA TYR A 501 -30.51 -0.99 -2.96
C TYR A 501 -30.95 0.41 -3.39
N GLU A 502 -31.97 0.96 -2.72
CA GLU A 502 -32.40 2.35 -2.83
C GLU A 502 -31.35 3.25 -2.14
N MET A 503 -30.33 3.67 -2.89
CA MET A 503 -29.14 4.40 -2.40
C MET A 503 -28.78 5.54 -3.37
N GLY A 504 -27.82 6.41 -3.02
CA GLY A 504 -27.41 7.55 -3.86
C GLY A 504 -28.17 8.85 -3.58
N ASP A 505 -29.16 8.81 -2.68
CA ASP A 505 -30.08 9.90 -2.36
C ASP A 505 -29.60 10.84 -1.23
N ARG A 506 -28.43 10.58 -0.60
CA ARG A 506 -27.89 11.51 0.40
C ARG A 506 -27.52 12.83 -0.25
N THR A 507 -28.09 13.92 0.27
CA THR A 507 -27.87 15.28 -0.25
C THR A 507 -28.16 15.36 -1.76
N ALA A 508 -29.12 14.57 -2.28
CA ALA A 508 -29.52 14.61 -3.69
C ALA A 508 -30.49 15.76 -4.01
N ARG A 509 -31.19 16.29 -2.98
CA ARG A 509 -31.89 17.57 -3.11
C ARG A 509 -30.84 18.68 -3.02
N PRO A 510 -30.75 19.59 -4.00
CA PRO A 510 -29.87 20.74 -3.88
C PRO A 510 -30.26 21.59 -2.65
N PRO A 511 -29.31 22.29 -2.01
CA PRO A 511 -29.60 23.08 -0.82
C PRO A 511 -30.25 24.45 -1.12
N TYR A 512 -30.67 24.67 -2.36
CA TYR A 512 -31.20 25.93 -2.89
C TYR A 512 -32.67 25.79 -3.27
N ASP A 513 -33.40 26.90 -3.20
CA ASP A 513 -34.79 26.97 -3.61
C ASP A 513 -34.88 27.25 -5.12
N TYR A 514 -35.59 26.37 -5.83
CA TYR A 514 -35.85 26.49 -7.26
C TYR A 514 -37.35 26.36 -7.51
N ASP A 515 -37.91 27.21 -8.36
CA ASP A 515 -39.36 27.20 -8.67
C ASP A 515 -39.78 25.93 -9.43
N ASN A 516 -38.88 25.38 -10.24
CA ASN A 516 -39.09 24.14 -10.99
C ASN A 516 -37.95 23.17 -10.68
N LEU A 517 -38.22 22.18 -9.82
CA LEU A 517 -37.24 21.24 -9.28
C LEU A 517 -37.66 19.78 -9.51
N ARG A 518 -36.82 19.02 -10.21
CA ARG A 518 -36.94 17.56 -10.31
C ARG A 518 -35.68 16.89 -9.82
N VAL A 519 -35.84 15.84 -9.00
CA VAL A 519 -34.73 15.04 -8.47
C VAL A 519 -35.06 13.57 -8.65
N ALA A 520 -34.17 12.81 -9.28
CA ALA A 520 -34.30 11.39 -9.46
C ALA A 520 -32.98 10.64 -9.20
N VAL A 521 -33.12 9.37 -8.85
CA VAL A 521 -32.00 8.46 -8.59
C VAL A 521 -32.19 7.20 -9.43
N ASN A 522 -31.12 6.72 -10.06
CA ASN A 522 -31.07 5.44 -10.74
C ASN A 522 -30.52 4.38 -9.78
N ASP A 523 -31.41 3.65 -9.12
CA ASP A 523 -31.05 2.58 -8.20
C ASP A 523 -30.49 1.40 -9.00
N MET A 524 -29.26 0.99 -8.71
CA MET A 524 -28.55 -0.03 -9.50
C MET A 524 -27.64 -0.93 -8.64
N ALA A 525 -27.38 -2.13 -9.16
CA ALA A 525 -26.51 -3.12 -8.54
C ALA A 525 -25.04 -2.64 -8.50
N PRO A 526 -24.20 -3.16 -7.59
CA PRO A 526 -22.77 -2.85 -7.59
C PRO A 526 -22.11 -3.30 -8.91
N ILE A 527 -21.13 -2.53 -9.39
CA ILE A 527 -20.21 -2.97 -10.45
C ILE A 527 -18.91 -3.47 -9.83
N VAL A 528 -18.38 -2.71 -8.87
CA VAL A 528 -17.20 -3.04 -8.06
C VAL A 528 -17.66 -3.19 -6.61
N ARG A 529 -17.04 -4.09 -5.85
CA ARG A 529 -17.28 -4.26 -4.41
C ARG A 529 -17.12 -2.92 -3.71
N ALA A 530 -18.21 -2.39 -3.17
CA ALA A 530 -18.22 -1.05 -2.59
C ALA A 530 -18.86 -1.01 -1.20
N SER A 531 -18.36 -0.08 -0.37
CA SER A 531 -18.93 0.23 0.93
C SER A 531 -18.98 1.74 1.19
N TRP A 532 -19.26 2.09 2.43
CA TRP A 532 -19.44 3.45 2.90
C TRP A 532 -18.04 4.00 3.09
N LEU A 533 -17.65 4.97 2.27
CA LEU A 533 -16.46 5.79 2.43
C LEU A 533 -16.92 7.18 2.85
N ARG A 534 -16.27 7.82 3.83
CA ARG A 534 -16.63 9.14 4.39
C ARG A 534 -17.07 10.12 3.28
N GLY A 535 -18.29 10.66 3.40
CA GLY A 535 -18.98 11.47 2.39
C GLY A 535 -20.08 10.72 1.64
N VAL A 536 -19.87 9.42 1.36
CA VAL A 536 -20.78 8.54 0.61
C VAL A 536 -21.29 9.24 -0.67
N SER A 537 -22.57 9.16 -1.03
CA SER A 537 -23.12 9.85 -2.20
C SER A 537 -23.32 11.36 -2.00
N ALA A 538 -23.22 11.86 -0.76
CA ALA A 538 -23.45 13.28 -0.47
C ALA A 538 -22.34 14.17 -1.02
N LEU A 539 -21.08 13.71 -0.93
CA LEU A 539 -19.93 14.46 -1.43
C LEU A 539 -19.96 14.58 -2.96
N PRO A 540 -20.16 13.50 -3.76
CA PRO A 540 -20.35 13.63 -5.21
C PRO A 540 -21.58 14.47 -5.60
N ASN A 541 -22.74 14.25 -4.97
CA ASN A 541 -23.95 15.06 -5.24
C ASN A 541 -23.68 16.55 -5.01
N SER A 542 -23.02 16.89 -3.90
CA SER A 542 -22.66 18.28 -3.60
C SER A 542 -21.60 18.82 -4.54
N PHE A 543 -20.66 17.99 -5.02
CA PHE A 543 -19.74 18.39 -6.08
C PHE A 543 -20.50 18.84 -7.34
N ALA A 544 -21.51 18.09 -7.77
CA ALA A 544 -22.34 18.47 -8.91
C ALA A 544 -23.18 19.73 -8.62
N HIS A 545 -23.89 19.78 -7.49
CA HIS A 545 -24.73 20.93 -7.10
C HIS A 545 -23.92 22.24 -7.02
N GLU A 546 -22.80 22.21 -6.31
CA GLU A 546 -21.99 23.41 -6.03
C GLU A 546 -21.12 23.84 -7.21
N SER A 547 -20.76 22.92 -8.10
CA SER A 547 -20.14 23.30 -9.37
C SER A 547 -21.17 23.91 -10.32
N TYR A 548 -22.38 23.33 -10.38
CA TYR A 548 -23.43 23.80 -11.29
C TYR A 548 -23.95 25.19 -10.92
N VAL A 549 -24.21 25.45 -9.64
CA VAL A 549 -24.68 26.77 -9.20
C VAL A 549 -23.61 27.86 -9.42
N ASP A 550 -22.32 27.52 -9.39
CA ASP A 550 -21.22 28.43 -9.74
C ASP A 550 -21.18 28.72 -11.26
N GLU A 551 -21.46 27.71 -12.08
CA GLU A 551 -21.64 27.87 -13.53
C GLU A 551 -22.85 28.77 -13.86
N LEU A 552 -23.98 28.59 -13.16
CA LEU A 552 -25.16 29.45 -13.29
C LEU A 552 -24.86 30.89 -12.89
N ALA A 553 -24.20 31.11 -11.74
CA ALA A 553 -23.83 32.45 -11.29
C ALA A 553 -22.95 33.17 -12.31
N THR A 554 -21.95 32.46 -12.86
CA THR A 554 -21.07 32.99 -13.90
C THR A 554 -21.85 33.35 -15.17
N ALA A 555 -22.75 32.48 -15.63
CA ALA A 555 -23.58 32.72 -16.82
C ALA A 555 -24.57 33.88 -16.61
N ALA A 556 -25.10 34.05 -15.41
CA ALA A 556 -25.96 35.16 -15.02
C ALA A 556 -25.20 36.49 -14.84
N GLY A 557 -23.86 36.46 -14.80
CA GLY A 557 -23.03 37.64 -14.51
C GLY A 557 -23.18 38.13 -13.07
N VAL A 558 -23.44 37.22 -12.12
CA VAL A 558 -23.63 37.50 -10.69
C VAL A 558 -22.48 36.89 -9.88
N ASP A 559 -22.13 37.52 -8.76
CA ASP A 559 -21.12 36.95 -7.86
C ASP A 559 -21.54 35.58 -7.31
N PRO A 560 -20.66 34.55 -7.33
CA PRO A 560 -21.04 33.20 -6.92
C PRO A 560 -21.56 33.07 -5.49
N VAL A 561 -21.11 33.90 -4.54
CA VAL A 561 -21.62 33.91 -3.16
C VAL A 561 -22.95 34.66 -3.11
N ALA A 562 -23.06 35.80 -3.79
CA ALA A 562 -24.29 36.57 -3.88
C ALA A 562 -25.43 35.78 -4.55
N PHE A 563 -25.13 35.05 -5.62
CA PHE A 563 -26.09 34.22 -6.35
C PHE A 563 -26.64 33.09 -5.46
N ARG A 564 -25.78 32.41 -4.70
CA ARG A 564 -26.21 31.40 -3.71
C ARG A 564 -27.11 32.02 -2.65
N LEU A 565 -26.78 33.20 -2.12
CA LEU A 565 -27.58 33.89 -1.12
C LEU A 565 -28.98 34.29 -1.63
N GLN A 566 -29.14 34.53 -2.93
CA GLN A 566 -30.47 34.79 -3.54
C GLN A 566 -31.36 33.55 -3.53
N LEU A 567 -30.76 32.35 -3.56
CA LEU A 567 -31.45 31.06 -3.62
C LEU A 567 -31.56 30.37 -2.25
N LEU A 568 -31.12 31.00 -1.17
CA LEU A 568 -31.14 30.43 0.19
C LEU A 568 -32.21 31.12 1.05
N SER A 569 -33.23 30.37 1.47
CA SER A 569 -34.23 30.83 2.45
C SER A 569 -33.86 30.58 3.91
N ASP A 570 -32.94 29.65 4.20
CA ASP A 570 -32.51 29.32 5.56
C ASP A 570 -31.56 30.40 6.12
N PRO A 571 -31.95 31.16 7.16
CA PRO A 571 -31.12 32.24 7.71
C PRO A 571 -29.81 31.73 8.34
N ARG A 572 -29.76 30.52 8.91
CA ARG A 572 -28.51 29.94 9.46
C ARG A 572 -27.54 29.60 8.34
N ALA A 573 -28.05 29.08 7.23
CA ALA A 573 -27.25 28.82 6.04
C ALA A 573 -26.69 30.12 5.45
N ALA A 574 -27.53 31.15 5.30
CA ALA A 574 -27.11 32.45 4.78
C ALA A 574 -26.04 33.11 5.66
N GLU A 575 -26.22 33.07 6.99
CA GLU A 575 -25.23 33.58 7.96
C GLU A 575 -23.89 32.84 7.83
N LEU A 576 -23.91 31.51 7.76
CA LEU A 576 -22.71 30.70 7.58
C LEU A 576 -21.96 31.04 6.28
N VAL A 577 -22.69 31.14 5.17
CA VAL A 577 -22.13 31.50 3.86
C VAL A 577 -21.45 32.86 3.91
N GLN A 578 -22.12 33.87 4.49
CA GLN A 578 -21.58 35.23 4.63
C GLN A 578 -20.35 35.26 5.53
N ALA A 579 -20.43 34.67 6.72
CA ALA A 579 -19.33 34.68 7.70
C ALA A 579 -18.09 33.95 7.17
N THR A 580 -18.28 32.84 6.43
CA THR A 580 -17.18 32.11 5.79
C THR A 580 -16.52 32.94 4.70
N ALA A 581 -17.31 33.56 3.82
CA ALA A 581 -16.80 34.41 2.76
C ALA A 581 -16.05 35.63 3.31
N GLU A 582 -16.56 36.27 4.37
CA GLU A 582 -15.91 37.37 5.05
C GLU A 582 -14.58 36.93 5.69
N LYS A 583 -14.59 35.84 6.47
CA LYS A 583 -13.39 35.28 7.09
C LYS A 583 -12.31 34.94 6.06
N ALA A 584 -12.70 34.46 4.89
CA ALA A 584 -11.78 34.10 3.82
C ALA A 584 -11.24 35.28 3.03
N GLY A 585 -11.81 36.48 3.20
CA GLY A 585 -11.50 37.64 2.37
C GLY A 585 -11.99 37.48 0.94
N TRP A 586 -13.22 36.96 0.75
CA TRP A 586 -13.79 36.66 -0.56
C TRP A 586 -13.77 37.87 -1.51
N LEU A 587 -13.22 37.66 -2.70
CA LEU A 587 -13.15 38.66 -3.75
C LEU A 587 -14.36 38.55 -4.68
N ARG A 588 -15.24 39.54 -4.59
CA ARG A 588 -16.44 39.59 -5.42
C ARG A 588 -16.10 39.71 -6.89
N ARG A 589 -16.77 38.92 -7.72
CA ARG A 589 -16.50 38.83 -9.17
C ARG A 589 -17.64 38.18 -9.91
N THR A 590 -17.80 38.47 -11.20
CA THR A 590 -18.86 37.90 -12.04
C THR A 590 -18.36 36.85 -13.03
N GLY A 591 -17.07 36.52 -12.99
CA GLY A 591 -16.42 35.56 -13.86
C GLY A 591 -14.99 35.24 -13.42
N PRO A 592 -14.33 34.26 -14.08
CA PRO A 592 -13.00 33.79 -13.70
C PRO A 592 -11.97 34.90 -13.84
N GLN A 593 -11.15 35.11 -12.81
CA GLN A 593 -10.21 36.24 -12.77
C GLN A 593 -8.88 35.96 -13.47
N GLN A 594 -8.45 34.70 -13.55
CA GLN A 594 -7.19 34.29 -14.18
C GLN A 594 -5.96 35.11 -13.73
N ARG A 595 -5.88 35.41 -12.43
CA ARG A 595 -4.84 36.31 -11.90
C ARG A 595 -3.50 35.59 -11.86
N GLY A 596 -2.42 36.26 -12.27
CA GLY A 596 -1.05 35.79 -12.00
C GLY A 596 -0.73 35.83 -10.50
N LEU A 597 0.36 35.20 -10.08
CA LEU A 597 0.90 35.34 -8.73
C LEU A 597 1.35 36.80 -8.47
N ASP A 598 1.34 37.22 -7.21
CA ASP A 598 1.71 38.57 -6.82
C ASP A 598 3.15 38.90 -7.30
N GLY A 599 3.27 39.89 -8.20
CA GLY A 599 4.55 40.30 -8.79
C GLY A 599 4.92 39.61 -10.11
N GLU A 600 4.12 38.67 -10.61
CA GLU A 600 4.39 37.89 -11.85
C GLU A 600 3.18 37.92 -12.81
N ALA A 601 2.87 39.09 -13.39
CA ALA A 601 1.75 39.25 -14.31
C ALA A 601 1.84 38.38 -15.59
N ASP A 602 3.04 37.92 -15.96
CA ASP A 602 3.32 37.10 -17.15
C ASP A 602 3.90 35.71 -16.79
N GLY A 603 3.67 35.26 -15.55
CA GLY A 603 4.15 33.98 -15.03
C GLY A 603 3.38 32.75 -15.54
N ASP A 604 3.97 31.57 -15.34
CA ASP A 604 3.33 30.28 -15.65
C ASP A 604 2.24 29.88 -14.65
N TRP A 605 2.26 30.48 -13.45
CA TRP A 605 1.31 30.23 -12.38
C TRP A 605 0.16 31.23 -12.35
N VAL A 606 -1.05 30.73 -12.16
CA VAL A 606 -2.27 31.52 -11.96
C VAL A 606 -2.94 31.13 -10.64
N GLN A 607 -3.64 32.06 -10.01
CA GLN A 607 -4.32 31.88 -8.72
C GLN A 607 -5.82 32.12 -8.84
N GLY A 608 -6.59 31.37 -8.05
CA GLY A 608 -8.04 31.47 -8.00
C GLY A 608 -8.61 31.18 -6.63
N GLN A 609 -9.80 31.73 -6.36
CA GLN A 609 -10.59 31.47 -5.17
C GLN A 609 -11.85 30.70 -5.54
N GLY A 610 -12.27 29.72 -4.76
CA GLY A 610 -13.49 28.96 -5.04
C GLY A 610 -14.34 28.81 -3.80
N PHE A 611 -15.66 29.01 -3.96
CA PHE A 611 -16.64 28.87 -2.88
C PHE A 611 -17.51 27.64 -3.11
N ALA A 612 -17.86 26.95 -2.03
CA ALA A 612 -18.93 25.95 -2.03
C ALA A 612 -19.57 25.83 -0.64
N TYR A 613 -20.85 25.47 -0.61
CA TYR A 613 -21.63 25.29 0.61
C TYR A 613 -22.47 24.01 0.54
N ALA A 614 -22.63 23.32 1.67
CA ALA A 614 -23.54 22.18 1.76
C ALA A 614 -24.07 21.98 3.18
N ARG A 615 -25.24 21.34 3.26
CA ARG A 615 -25.73 20.70 4.48
C ARG A 615 -25.72 19.20 4.27
N TYR A 616 -25.05 18.46 5.16
CA TYR A 616 -25.02 17.01 5.05
C TYR A 616 -26.37 16.39 5.44
N ILE A 617 -27.11 15.86 4.46
CA ILE A 617 -28.37 15.12 4.69
C ILE A 617 -28.12 13.63 4.59
N HIS A 618 -28.59 12.86 5.57
CA HIS A 618 -28.38 11.42 5.65
C HIS A 618 -29.61 10.66 6.16
N SER A 619 -29.48 9.32 6.25
CA SER A 619 -30.56 8.36 6.53
C SER A 619 -31.51 8.17 5.34
N LYS A 620 -32.55 7.33 5.50
CA LYS A 620 -33.56 7.08 4.47
C LYS A 620 -34.20 8.39 4.02
N TRP A 621 -34.33 8.59 2.71
CA TRP A 621 -35.01 9.74 2.10
C TRP A 621 -36.37 10.05 2.77
N PRO A 622 -36.69 11.33 3.04
CA PRO A 622 -35.92 12.55 2.74
C PRO A 622 -34.74 12.81 3.68
N GLY A 623 -34.51 11.95 4.67
CA GLY A 623 -33.43 12.08 5.62
C GLY A 623 -33.60 13.24 6.60
N PHE A 624 -32.54 13.53 7.36
CA PHE A 624 -32.44 14.73 8.19
C PHE A 624 -31.00 15.26 8.13
N GLY A 625 -30.85 16.55 8.42
CA GLY A 625 -29.55 17.20 8.34
C GLY A 625 -28.69 17.01 9.59
N ALA A 626 -27.41 16.77 9.36
CA ALA A 626 -26.35 16.93 10.36
C ALA A 626 -25.84 18.39 10.34
N ALA A 627 -24.54 18.62 10.38
CA ALA A 627 -23.95 19.97 10.34
C ALA A 627 -23.93 20.60 8.94
N TRP A 628 -23.88 21.93 8.93
CA TRP A 628 -23.62 22.75 7.74
C TRP A 628 -22.14 23.08 7.62
N ALA A 629 -21.65 23.14 6.38
CA ALA A 629 -20.29 23.58 6.11
C ALA A 629 -20.23 24.45 4.85
N ALA A 630 -19.34 25.43 4.87
CA ALA A 630 -18.97 26.24 3.71
C ALA A 630 -17.45 26.30 3.60
N TRP A 631 -16.95 26.29 2.37
CA TRP A 631 -15.53 26.34 2.05
C TRP A 631 -15.22 27.53 1.16
N VAL A 632 -14.08 28.16 1.44
CA VAL A 632 -13.34 28.95 0.47
C VAL A 632 -11.97 28.32 0.28
N ALA A 633 -11.66 27.87 -0.94
CA ALA A 633 -10.36 27.33 -1.31
C ALA A 633 -9.57 28.36 -2.13
N ASP A 634 -8.31 28.60 -1.75
CA ASP A 634 -7.35 29.34 -2.55
C ASP A 634 -6.44 28.32 -3.26
N VAL A 635 -6.37 28.38 -4.60
CA VAL A 635 -5.55 27.47 -5.40
C VAL A 635 -4.58 28.22 -6.30
N GLU A 636 -3.46 27.57 -6.59
CA GLU A 636 -2.48 27.96 -7.60
C GLU A 636 -2.40 26.87 -8.66
N VAL A 637 -2.41 27.25 -9.94
CA VAL A 637 -2.36 26.32 -11.07
C VAL A 637 -1.23 26.72 -12.02
N ASN A 638 -0.38 25.77 -12.38
CA ASN A 638 0.65 25.98 -13.40
C ASN A 638 0.06 25.68 -14.79
N LYS A 639 0.04 26.68 -15.68
CA LYS A 639 -0.56 26.57 -17.02
C LYS A 639 0.17 25.58 -17.95
N LYS A 640 1.47 25.37 -17.73
CA LYS A 640 2.30 24.50 -18.56
C LYS A 640 2.29 23.06 -18.04
N THR A 641 2.52 22.88 -16.74
CA THR A 641 2.62 21.55 -16.14
C THR A 641 1.25 20.99 -15.76
N GLY A 642 0.25 21.84 -15.54
CA GLY A 642 -1.07 21.48 -15.01
C GLY A 642 -1.09 21.24 -13.51
N GLU A 643 0.04 21.39 -12.80
CA GLU A 643 0.09 21.22 -11.35
C GLU A 643 -0.89 22.15 -10.63
N VAL A 644 -1.57 21.60 -9.63
CA VAL A 644 -2.52 22.33 -8.78
C VAL A 644 -2.05 22.24 -7.34
N HIS A 645 -1.89 23.40 -6.70
CA HIS A 645 -1.61 23.51 -5.27
C HIS A 645 -2.80 24.17 -4.57
N VAL A 646 -3.39 23.47 -3.61
CA VAL A 646 -4.37 24.08 -2.69
C VAL A 646 -3.56 24.71 -1.56
N ARG A 647 -3.42 26.04 -1.59
CA ARG A 647 -2.56 26.76 -0.65
C ARG A 647 -3.23 26.95 0.70
N ARG A 648 -4.52 27.26 0.68
CA ARG A 648 -5.30 27.60 1.86
C ARG A 648 -6.76 27.20 1.71
N VAL A 649 -7.36 26.75 2.80
CA VAL A 649 -8.79 26.45 2.89
C VAL A 649 -9.36 27.09 4.15
N VAL A 650 -10.38 27.92 3.98
CA VAL A 650 -11.19 28.45 5.08
C VAL A 650 -12.49 27.69 5.15
N VAL A 651 -12.80 27.10 6.31
CA VAL A 651 -14.00 26.30 6.53
C VAL A 651 -14.88 26.96 7.58
N GLY A 652 -16.06 27.41 7.19
CA GLY A 652 -17.14 27.68 8.14
C GLY A 652 -17.88 26.39 8.49
N HIS A 653 -18.18 26.18 9.76
CA HIS A 653 -18.84 24.98 10.24
C HIS A 653 -19.87 25.29 11.34
N ASP A 654 -21.15 25.00 11.07
CA ASP A 654 -22.23 25.06 12.06
C ASP A 654 -22.61 23.64 12.51
N ALA A 655 -22.13 23.26 13.70
CA ALA A 655 -22.38 21.97 14.33
C ALA A 655 -23.40 22.03 15.48
N GLY A 656 -24.13 23.14 15.64
CA GLY A 656 -24.92 23.37 16.85
C GLY A 656 -24.05 23.38 18.11
N LEU A 657 -24.56 22.82 19.21
CA LEU A 657 -23.80 22.63 20.45
C LEU A 657 -22.57 21.75 20.21
N MET A 658 -21.39 22.35 20.34
CA MET A 658 -20.12 21.62 20.27
C MET A 658 -19.79 21.05 21.64
N ILE A 659 -19.73 19.72 21.75
CA ILE A 659 -19.35 19.05 23.00
C ILE A 659 -17.89 19.34 23.37
N ASN A 660 -17.00 19.18 22.39
CA ASN A 660 -15.56 19.49 22.49
C ASN A 660 -15.15 20.30 21.26
N PRO A 661 -14.98 21.63 21.35
CA PRO A 661 -14.62 22.46 20.20
C PRO A 661 -13.32 22.00 19.51
N ALA A 662 -12.26 21.70 20.26
CA ALA A 662 -11.02 21.19 19.68
C ALA A 662 -11.19 19.84 18.96
N GLY A 663 -12.08 18.96 19.45
CA GLY A 663 -12.43 17.72 18.76
C GLY A 663 -13.14 17.94 17.43
N VAL A 664 -14.05 18.93 17.37
CA VAL A 664 -14.72 19.33 16.12
C VAL A 664 -13.71 19.94 15.13
N GLU A 665 -12.81 20.81 15.59
CA GLU A 665 -11.73 21.39 14.77
C GLU A 665 -10.83 20.31 14.15
N GLN A 666 -10.37 19.33 14.95
CA GLN A 666 -9.59 18.19 14.47
C GLN A 666 -10.33 17.37 13.41
N GLN A 667 -11.65 17.20 13.58
CA GLN A 667 -12.49 16.53 12.59
C GLN A 667 -12.60 17.34 11.29
N VAL A 668 -12.70 18.66 11.37
CA VAL A 668 -12.67 19.54 10.19
C VAL A 668 -11.34 19.42 9.46
N HIS A 669 -10.21 19.42 10.17
CA HIS A 669 -8.89 19.22 9.56
C HIS A 669 -8.82 17.90 8.80
N GLY A 670 -9.23 16.79 9.43
CA GLY A 670 -9.25 15.48 8.78
C GLY A 670 -10.12 15.44 7.51
N ASN A 671 -11.29 16.08 7.54
CA ASN A 671 -12.16 16.21 6.37
C ASN A 671 -11.52 17.04 5.25
N VAL A 672 -10.84 18.14 5.58
CA VAL A 672 -10.16 18.98 4.59
C VAL A 672 -9.03 18.22 3.88
N LEU A 673 -8.20 17.51 4.64
CA LEU A 673 -7.09 16.73 4.10
C LEU A 673 -7.57 15.62 3.16
N GLN A 674 -8.57 14.85 3.57
CA GLN A 674 -9.12 13.76 2.76
C GLN A 674 -9.81 14.27 1.49
N THR A 675 -10.63 15.32 1.59
CA THR A 675 -11.30 15.88 0.41
C THR A 675 -10.29 16.49 -0.56
N THR A 676 -9.28 17.19 -0.06
CA THR A 676 -8.20 17.74 -0.92
C THR A 676 -7.43 16.63 -1.63
N SER A 677 -7.06 15.57 -0.89
CA SER A 677 -6.39 14.40 -1.46
C SER A 677 -7.21 13.73 -2.58
N ARG A 678 -8.52 13.53 -2.33
CA ARG A 678 -9.46 12.97 -3.32
C ARG A 678 -9.70 13.86 -4.53
N ALA A 679 -9.76 15.17 -4.32
CA ALA A 679 -9.94 16.12 -5.39
C ALA A 679 -8.71 16.16 -6.33
N LEU A 680 -7.50 15.92 -5.82
CA LEU A 680 -6.26 16.12 -6.59
C LEU A 680 -5.55 14.84 -7.05
N LYS A 681 -5.75 13.70 -6.37
CA LYS A 681 -4.89 12.50 -6.57
C LYS A 681 -5.62 11.16 -6.61
N GLU A 682 -6.62 10.95 -5.77
CA GLU A 682 -7.10 9.60 -5.47
C GLU A 682 -8.12 9.07 -6.49
N GLN A 683 -7.79 7.95 -7.14
CA GLN A 683 -8.71 7.12 -7.92
C GLN A 683 -8.26 5.66 -7.93
N VAL A 684 -9.21 4.72 -7.95
CA VAL A 684 -8.92 3.31 -8.22
C VAL A 684 -8.71 3.13 -9.72
N THR A 685 -7.66 2.42 -10.09
CA THR A 685 -7.33 2.04 -11.47
C THR A 685 -7.59 0.56 -11.71
N PHE A 686 -7.83 0.23 -12.97
CA PHE A 686 -8.10 -1.12 -13.44
C PHE A 686 -7.09 -1.46 -14.53
N GLU A 687 -6.47 -2.62 -14.40
CA GLU A 687 -5.52 -3.10 -15.41
C GLU A 687 -6.30 -3.48 -16.69
N PRO A 688 -5.95 -2.94 -17.87
CA PRO A 688 -6.77 -3.10 -19.08
C PRO A 688 -7.00 -4.55 -19.54
N VAL A 689 -6.04 -5.47 -19.30
CA VAL A 689 -6.10 -6.85 -19.79
C VAL A 689 -6.90 -7.76 -18.85
N LYS A 690 -6.58 -7.75 -17.55
CA LYS A 690 -7.25 -8.55 -16.52
C LYS A 690 -8.56 -7.93 -16.07
N GLN A 691 -8.74 -6.64 -16.32
CA GLN A 691 -9.89 -5.85 -15.88
C GLN A 691 -10.15 -6.04 -14.39
N ALA A 692 -9.10 -5.94 -13.59
CA ALA A 692 -9.11 -6.07 -12.13
C ALA A 692 -8.48 -4.83 -11.50
N VAL A 693 -8.79 -4.58 -10.23
CA VAL A 693 -8.11 -3.52 -9.45
C VAL A 693 -6.60 -3.79 -9.43
N ASP A 694 -5.78 -2.77 -9.70
CA ASP A 694 -4.32 -2.90 -9.79
C ASP A 694 -3.54 -1.95 -8.86
N ASN A 695 -4.25 -1.22 -8.01
CA ASN A 695 -3.64 -0.48 -6.91
C ASN A 695 -3.36 -1.44 -5.76
N CYS A 696 -2.11 -1.87 -5.61
CA CYS A 696 -1.73 -2.77 -4.51
C CYS A 696 -1.10 -2.00 -3.33
N GLU A 697 -0.58 -0.79 -3.53
CA GLU A 697 0.11 -0.04 -2.48
C GLU A 697 0.04 1.48 -2.73
N TRP A 698 0.83 2.28 -2.00
CA TRP A 698 0.74 3.75 -2.00
C TRP A 698 1.35 4.44 -3.21
N GLY A 699 2.32 3.82 -3.88
CA GLY A 699 2.85 4.25 -5.17
C GLY A 699 1.81 4.20 -6.27
N SER A 700 1.09 3.08 -6.37
CA SER A 700 -0.01 2.87 -7.30
C SER A 700 -1.28 3.62 -6.89
N TYR A 701 -1.47 3.97 -5.60
CA TYR A 701 -2.57 4.82 -5.11
C TYR A 701 -2.07 6.03 -4.31
N PRO A 702 -1.62 7.10 -4.99
CA PRO A 702 -1.03 8.25 -4.31
C PRO A 702 -2.07 9.06 -3.52
N ILE A 703 -1.68 9.45 -2.30
CA ILE A 703 -2.44 10.37 -1.44
C ILE A 703 -1.69 11.70 -1.22
N LEU A 704 -2.35 12.65 -0.56
CA LEU A 704 -1.76 13.92 -0.17
C LEU A 704 -0.55 13.70 0.76
N SER A 705 0.58 14.33 0.45
CA SER A 705 1.77 14.27 1.30
C SER A 705 1.80 15.46 2.26
N PHE A 706 2.65 15.42 3.30
CA PHE A 706 2.84 16.57 4.20
C PHE A 706 3.25 17.87 3.50
N ARG A 707 3.89 17.78 2.33
CA ARG A 707 4.30 18.95 1.53
C ARG A 707 3.12 19.63 0.82
N ASP A 708 2.04 18.90 0.65
CA ASP A 708 0.86 19.33 -0.11
C ASP A 708 -0.29 19.75 0.83
N VAL A 709 -0.07 19.75 2.16
CA VAL A 709 -1.10 20.08 3.14
C VAL A 709 -1.39 21.58 3.06
N PRO A 710 -2.66 21.99 2.82
CA PRO A 710 -3.03 23.40 2.81
C PRO A 710 -2.96 24.00 4.21
N VAL A 711 -2.84 25.33 4.29
CA VAL A 711 -3.19 26.06 5.51
C VAL A 711 -4.70 25.93 5.74
N ILE A 712 -5.11 25.40 6.88
CA ILE A 712 -6.52 25.19 7.22
C ILE A 712 -6.92 26.21 8.28
N GLU A 713 -7.94 27.01 8.00
CA GLU A 713 -8.56 27.93 8.96
C GLU A 713 -10.00 27.50 9.22
N VAL A 714 -10.36 27.30 10.48
CA VAL A 714 -11.71 26.87 10.86
C VAL A 714 -12.46 28.02 11.55
N LEU A 715 -13.68 28.28 11.08
CA LEU A 715 -14.64 29.18 11.71
C LEU A 715 -15.80 28.36 12.27
N HIS A 716 -15.87 28.23 13.59
CA HIS A 716 -17.00 27.61 14.27
C HIS A 716 -18.12 28.62 14.49
N MET A 717 -19.35 28.26 14.11
CA MET A 717 -20.52 29.07 14.44
C MET A 717 -20.88 28.92 15.94
N PRO A 718 -21.10 30.02 16.68
CA PRO A 718 -21.35 29.99 18.12
C PRO A 718 -22.80 29.58 18.44
N ARG A 719 -23.08 28.27 18.42
CA ARG A 719 -24.44 27.70 18.54
C ARG A 719 -24.64 26.82 19.77
N GLN A 720 -24.11 27.23 20.92
CA GLN A 720 -24.13 26.39 22.13
C GLN A 720 -25.56 26.13 22.66
N ASP A 721 -26.50 27.00 22.36
CA ASP A 721 -27.93 26.93 22.70
C ASP A 721 -28.74 26.01 21.75
N GLU A 722 -28.15 25.57 20.65
CA GLU A 722 -28.77 24.69 19.66
C GLU A 722 -28.50 23.21 19.96
N ALA A 723 -29.29 22.30 19.37
CA ALA A 723 -29.01 20.87 19.49
C ALA A 723 -27.65 20.51 18.85
N PRO A 724 -26.88 19.57 19.43
CA PRO A 724 -25.60 19.15 18.85
C PRO A 724 -25.82 18.37 17.55
N LEU A 725 -25.00 18.65 16.54
CA LEU A 725 -25.08 18.04 15.21
C LEU A 725 -23.84 17.18 14.90
N GLY A 726 -24.00 16.26 13.97
CA GLY A 726 -22.92 15.40 13.52
C GLY A 726 -21.81 16.14 12.77
N SER A 727 -20.54 15.97 13.17
CA SER A 727 -19.35 16.56 12.52
C SER A 727 -18.39 15.53 11.91
N GLY A 728 -18.82 14.27 11.82
CA GLY A 728 -17.98 13.15 11.38
C GLY A 728 -17.54 13.26 9.92
N GLU A 729 -18.40 13.79 9.05
CA GLU A 729 -18.12 13.94 7.61
C GLU A 729 -18.67 15.25 7.01
N SER A 730 -19.46 16.03 7.74
CA SER A 730 -20.20 17.15 7.14
C SER A 730 -19.32 18.22 6.48
N SER A 731 -18.14 18.52 7.03
CA SER A 731 -17.24 19.51 6.43
C SER A 731 -16.46 18.99 5.22
N SER A 732 -16.52 17.70 4.88
CA SER A 732 -15.90 17.18 3.66
C SER A 732 -16.73 17.44 2.41
N VAL A 733 -18.05 17.58 2.58
CA VAL A 733 -19.07 17.56 1.53
C VAL A 733 -18.92 18.67 0.47
N PRO A 734 -18.69 19.95 0.81
CA PRO A 734 -18.54 21.00 -0.21
C PRO A 734 -17.13 21.08 -0.82
N GLY A 735 -16.13 20.40 -0.27
CA GLY A 735 -14.72 20.74 -0.52
C GLY A 735 -14.25 20.51 -1.96
N THR A 736 -14.66 19.43 -2.63
CA THR A 736 -14.23 19.18 -4.02
C THR A 736 -14.78 20.23 -4.97
N ALA A 737 -16.02 20.70 -4.78
CA ALA A 737 -16.56 21.80 -5.58
C ALA A 737 -15.84 23.12 -5.31
N ALA A 738 -15.51 23.44 -4.05
CA ALA A 738 -14.73 24.64 -3.76
C ALA A 738 -13.39 24.63 -4.50
N ILE A 739 -12.69 23.49 -4.53
CA ILE A 739 -11.43 23.34 -5.28
C ILE A 739 -11.67 23.46 -6.79
N ALA A 740 -12.69 22.79 -7.35
CA ALA A 740 -13.02 22.89 -8.78
C ALA A 740 -13.38 24.33 -9.20
N ASN A 741 -14.16 25.04 -8.37
CA ASN A 741 -14.54 26.43 -8.59
C ASN A 741 -13.32 27.36 -8.50
N ALA A 742 -12.36 27.06 -7.63
CA ALA A 742 -11.10 27.81 -7.52
C ALA A 742 -10.21 27.60 -8.75
N ILE A 743 -10.12 26.36 -9.26
CA ILE A 743 -9.40 26.06 -10.51
C ILE A 743 -10.06 26.78 -11.69
N PHE A 744 -11.39 26.78 -11.76
CA PHE A 744 -12.12 27.55 -12.76
C PHE A 744 -11.84 29.04 -12.65
N ASP A 745 -11.84 29.61 -11.44
CA ASP A 745 -11.48 31.02 -11.25
C ASP A 745 -10.05 31.34 -11.70
N ALA A 746 -9.11 30.43 -11.42
CA ALA A 746 -7.71 30.57 -11.78
C ALA A 746 -7.46 30.42 -13.30
N THR A 747 -8.24 29.61 -14.00
CA THR A 747 -7.90 29.17 -15.36
C THR A 747 -8.94 29.47 -16.43
N GLY A 748 -10.17 29.76 -16.04
CA GLY A 748 -11.33 29.82 -16.93
C GLY A 748 -11.83 28.45 -17.44
N VAL A 749 -11.17 27.34 -17.08
CA VAL A 749 -11.55 25.99 -17.52
C VAL A 749 -12.28 25.25 -16.42
N ARG A 750 -13.44 24.66 -16.76
CA ARG A 750 -14.30 23.95 -15.80
C ARG A 750 -14.05 22.44 -15.87
N PHE A 751 -13.57 21.87 -14.76
CA PHE A 751 -13.40 20.42 -14.61
C PHE A 751 -14.61 19.81 -13.90
N ARG A 752 -15.15 18.72 -14.46
CA ARG A 752 -16.37 18.04 -13.97
C ARG A 752 -16.14 16.59 -13.54
N ALA A 753 -14.89 16.16 -13.51
CA ALA A 753 -14.47 14.84 -13.04
C ALA A 753 -13.16 14.97 -12.26
N PRO A 754 -13.15 14.77 -10.93
CA PRO A 754 -11.92 14.57 -10.17
C PRO A 754 -11.35 13.15 -10.43
N PRO A 755 -10.05 12.91 -10.16
CA PRO A 755 -9.09 13.86 -9.59
C PRO A 755 -8.54 14.87 -10.61
N PHE A 756 -8.29 16.09 -10.17
CA PHE A 756 -7.68 17.19 -10.93
C PHE A 756 -6.15 17.03 -10.97
N THR A 757 -5.68 15.91 -11.51
CA THR A 757 -4.25 15.62 -11.64
C THR A 757 -3.58 16.55 -12.66
N PRO A 758 -2.25 16.71 -12.61
CA PRO A 758 -1.55 17.60 -13.53
C PRO A 758 -1.83 17.31 -15.01
N GLU A 759 -1.88 16.05 -15.41
CA GLU A 759 -2.19 15.67 -16.79
C GLU A 759 -3.64 15.97 -17.19
N VAL A 760 -4.61 15.80 -16.29
CA VAL A 760 -6.01 16.15 -16.54
C VAL A 760 -6.14 17.66 -16.72
N VAL A 761 -5.54 18.44 -15.83
CA VAL A 761 -5.58 19.91 -15.90
C VAL A 761 -4.86 20.42 -17.13
N ARG A 762 -3.65 19.92 -17.41
CA ARG A 762 -2.87 20.29 -18.59
C ARG A 762 -3.60 19.98 -19.90
N ALA A 763 -4.25 18.82 -19.99
CA ALA A 763 -5.06 18.45 -21.15
C ALA A 763 -6.27 19.38 -21.34
N GLY A 764 -6.90 19.81 -20.24
CA GLY A 764 -7.99 20.79 -20.27
C GLY A 764 -7.55 22.19 -20.68
N LEU A 765 -6.36 22.63 -20.27
CA LEU A 765 -5.80 23.95 -20.62
C LEU A 765 -5.24 24.01 -22.04
N ASN A 766 -4.67 22.92 -22.53
CA ASN A 766 -3.99 22.84 -23.82
C ASN A 766 -4.60 21.72 -24.69
N PRO A 767 -5.86 21.84 -25.12
CA PRO A 767 -6.48 20.82 -25.96
C PRO A 767 -5.75 20.72 -27.29
N LEU A 768 -5.50 19.49 -27.76
CA LEU A 768 -4.88 19.25 -29.07
C LEU A 768 -5.77 19.85 -30.19
N PRO A 769 -5.20 20.54 -31.19
CA PRO A 769 -5.98 21.07 -32.32
C PRO A 769 -6.62 19.90 -33.08
N GLY A 770 -7.94 19.71 -32.92
CA GLY A 770 -8.69 18.60 -33.50
C GLY A 770 -9.69 17.94 -32.55
N ALA A 771 -9.53 18.12 -31.23
CA ALA A 771 -10.52 17.74 -30.23
C ALA A 771 -11.46 18.91 -29.92
N GLY A 772 -12.29 19.29 -30.91
CA GLY A 772 -13.35 20.27 -30.69
C GLY A 772 -14.37 19.74 -29.68
N SER A 773 -14.81 20.62 -28.79
CA SER A 773 -15.89 20.44 -27.81
C SER A 773 -16.99 19.45 -28.23
N ALA A 774 -17.02 18.28 -27.60
CA ALA A 774 -18.21 17.43 -27.57
C ALA A 774 -19.27 18.09 -26.68
N GLY A 775 -19.93 19.11 -27.22
CA GLY A 775 -20.90 19.92 -26.48
C GLY A 775 -21.40 21.08 -27.31
N ASP A 776 -21.79 20.83 -28.56
CA ASP A 776 -22.81 21.59 -29.32
C ASP A 776 -22.80 21.14 -30.79
N ALA A 777 -23.77 20.30 -31.19
CA ALA A 777 -24.36 20.26 -32.54
C ALA A 777 -25.47 19.22 -32.60
N GLY A 778 -26.62 19.63 -33.13
CA GLY A 778 -27.84 18.86 -33.22
C GLY A 778 -27.82 17.71 -34.23
N ALA A 779 -28.92 16.96 -34.17
CA ALA A 779 -29.24 15.80 -34.99
C ALA A 779 -28.97 16.02 -36.49
N GLY A 780 -28.09 15.20 -37.04
CA GLY A 780 -27.87 15.01 -38.46
C GLY A 780 -27.16 13.66 -38.66
N GLY A 781 -27.87 12.69 -39.23
CA GLY A 781 -27.43 11.30 -39.29
C GLY A 781 -26.21 11.07 -40.18
N SER A 782 -25.23 10.38 -39.61
CA SER A 782 -24.32 9.49 -40.34
C SER A 782 -23.98 8.31 -39.44
N GLN A 783 -24.20 7.10 -39.97
CA GLN A 783 -23.99 5.84 -39.26
C GLN A 783 -22.55 5.71 -38.73
N PRO A 784 -22.34 5.04 -37.58
CA PRO A 784 -21.00 4.61 -37.19
C PRO A 784 -20.51 3.56 -38.17
N ALA A 785 -19.32 3.78 -38.74
CA ALA A 785 -18.60 2.74 -39.46
C ALA A 785 -18.12 1.67 -38.47
N ASP A 786 -18.29 0.43 -38.89
CA ASP A 786 -17.92 -0.81 -38.21
C ASP A 786 -16.44 -0.80 -37.77
N PRO A 787 -16.09 -1.06 -36.49
CA PRO A 787 -14.69 -1.17 -36.04
C PRO A 787 -14.10 -2.56 -36.32
N ALA A 788 -14.51 -3.19 -37.41
CA ALA A 788 -13.86 -4.36 -37.96
C ALA A 788 -13.15 -3.95 -39.26
N GLU A 789 -11.85 -4.22 -39.29
CA GLU A 789 -10.92 -4.17 -40.43
C GLU A 789 -9.87 -3.05 -40.42
N VAL A 790 -8.63 -3.52 -40.56
CA VAL A 790 -7.35 -2.82 -40.77
C VAL A 790 -6.49 -2.56 -39.51
N LEU A 791 -6.05 -3.66 -38.91
CA LEU A 791 -4.67 -3.81 -38.43
C LEU A 791 -3.91 -4.69 -39.44
N PRO A 792 -2.74 -4.31 -39.96
CA PRO A 792 -1.83 -5.30 -40.51
C PRO A 792 -1.20 -6.06 -39.34
N THR A 793 -1.63 -7.30 -39.16
CA THR A 793 -1.00 -8.31 -38.31
C THR A 793 0.45 -8.53 -38.74
N LEU A 794 1.39 -8.11 -37.89
CA LEU A 794 2.77 -8.58 -37.95
C LEU A 794 2.82 -9.94 -37.24
N GLU A 795 2.66 -11.01 -38.01
CA GLU A 795 2.94 -12.37 -37.58
C GLU A 795 4.45 -12.56 -37.40
N LEU A 796 4.87 -12.87 -36.18
CA LEU A 796 6.18 -13.44 -35.89
C LEU A 796 6.19 -14.92 -36.33
N PRO A 797 7.19 -15.40 -37.09
CA PRO A 797 7.24 -16.80 -37.48
C PRO A 797 7.77 -17.66 -36.32
N ALA A 798 6.96 -18.62 -35.87
CA ALA A 798 7.41 -19.76 -35.08
C ALA A 798 8.11 -20.80 -35.98
N PRO A 799 9.10 -21.56 -35.47
CA PRO A 799 9.88 -22.51 -36.26
C PRO A 799 9.04 -23.76 -36.61
N ALA A 800 8.77 -23.95 -37.90
CA ALA A 800 8.17 -25.17 -38.42
C ALA A 800 9.24 -26.26 -38.64
N VAL A 801 9.10 -27.36 -37.92
CA VAL A 801 9.71 -28.65 -38.26
C VAL A 801 8.93 -29.23 -39.45
N PRO A 802 9.56 -29.55 -40.60
CA PRO A 802 8.91 -30.33 -41.63
C PRO A 802 9.21 -31.81 -41.45
N ALA A 803 8.19 -32.58 -41.05
CA ALA A 803 8.15 -34.03 -41.22
C ALA A 803 7.45 -34.36 -42.54
N SER A 804 8.21 -34.64 -43.60
CA SER A 804 7.95 -35.68 -44.62
C SER A 804 8.60 -35.32 -45.97
N ALA A 805 9.77 -35.89 -46.24
CA ALA A 805 10.25 -36.13 -47.60
C ALA A 805 10.80 -37.55 -47.66
N THR A 806 10.25 -38.36 -48.57
CA THR A 806 10.55 -39.78 -48.75
C THR A 806 11.69 -40.00 -49.77
N TRP A 807 12.68 -40.81 -49.35
CA TRP A 807 13.67 -41.58 -50.13
C TRP A 807 14.76 -40.87 -50.97
N PRO A 808 15.99 -41.44 -51.13
CA PRO A 808 16.25 -42.87 -51.41
C PRO A 808 17.33 -43.58 -50.57
N ARG A 809 17.16 -44.89 -50.45
CA ARG A 809 18.24 -45.86 -50.17
C ARG A 809 19.20 -45.86 -51.36
N GLN A 810 20.45 -45.41 -51.19
CA GLN A 810 21.66 -46.10 -51.69
C GLN A 810 22.88 -45.66 -50.86
N ARG A 811 23.66 -46.65 -50.43
CA ARG A 811 24.88 -46.49 -49.64
C ARG A 811 26.03 -46.08 -50.56
N THR A 812 26.65 -44.91 -50.32
CA THR A 812 27.88 -44.49 -50.99
C THR A 812 29.09 -44.55 -50.04
N PRO A 813 30.29 -44.86 -50.54
CA PRO A 813 31.48 -45.16 -49.73
C PRO A 813 32.05 -44.00 -48.90
N TRP A 814 31.50 -42.78 -49.02
CA TRP A 814 31.97 -41.59 -48.30
C TRP A 814 31.59 -41.56 -46.81
N ALA A 815 30.53 -42.28 -46.41
CA ALA A 815 30.15 -42.45 -45.00
C ALA A 815 31.18 -43.27 -44.19
N ARG A 816 31.99 -44.11 -44.84
CA ARG A 816 33.09 -44.85 -44.18
C ARG A 816 34.36 -44.00 -44.04
N ALA A 817 34.60 -43.06 -44.94
CA ALA A 817 35.74 -42.14 -44.86
C ALA A 817 35.54 -41.07 -43.76
N LEU A 818 34.33 -40.53 -43.62
CA LEU A 818 33.98 -39.60 -42.52
C LEU A 818 33.94 -40.29 -41.16
N ALA A 819 33.52 -41.56 -41.08
CA ALA A 819 33.60 -42.34 -39.83
C ALA A 819 35.03 -42.71 -39.44
N LEU A 820 35.94 -42.92 -40.40
CA LEU A 820 37.37 -43.15 -40.15
C LEU A 820 38.13 -41.85 -39.81
N ALA A 821 37.77 -40.72 -40.40
CA ALA A 821 38.30 -39.40 -40.03
C ALA A 821 37.81 -38.96 -38.65
N ALA A 822 36.52 -39.18 -38.33
CA ALA A 822 35.97 -38.95 -37.00
C ALA A 822 36.55 -39.93 -35.95
N GLY A 823 36.79 -41.18 -36.32
CA GLY A 823 37.50 -42.17 -35.48
C GLY A 823 38.97 -41.81 -35.26
N GLY A 824 39.65 -41.28 -36.28
CA GLY A 824 41.04 -40.80 -36.20
C GLY A 824 41.18 -39.51 -35.38
N LEU A 825 40.23 -38.58 -35.49
CA LEU A 825 40.14 -37.39 -34.63
C LEU A 825 39.74 -37.74 -33.19
N ALA A 826 38.84 -38.71 -32.98
CA ALA A 826 38.48 -39.20 -31.65
C ALA A 826 39.63 -39.96 -30.97
N MET A 827 40.39 -40.76 -31.72
CA MET A 827 41.57 -41.46 -31.21
C MET A 827 42.76 -40.51 -31.01
N GLY A 828 42.92 -39.50 -31.89
CA GLY A 828 43.90 -38.42 -31.73
C GLY A 828 43.59 -37.53 -30.52
N ALA A 829 42.33 -37.16 -30.30
CA ALA A 829 41.88 -36.44 -29.11
C ALA A 829 41.99 -37.30 -27.83
N ALA A 830 41.74 -38.61 -27.91
CA ALA A 830 41.93 -39.53 -26.79
C ALA A 830 43.41 -39.74 -26.42
N LEU A 831 44.32 -39.70 -27.40
CA LEU A 831 45.77 -39.84 -27.18
C LEU A 831 46.44 -38.51 -26.77
N LEU A 832 45.94 -37.35 -27.23
CA LEU A 832 46.43 -36.01 -26.82
C LEU A 832 45.81 -35.50 -25.50
N GLY A 833 44.64 -36.01 -25.09
CA GLY A 833 43.92 -35.58 -23.89
C GLY A 833 44.14 -36.43 -22.63
N TRP A 834 44.88 -37.55 -22.70
CA TRP A 834 45.09 -38.42 -21.53
C TRP A 834 46.15 -37.82 -20.59
N ARG A 835 45.73 -37.33 -19.43
CA ARG A 835 46.62 -36.89 -18.34
C ARG A 835 46.60 -37.93 -17.21
N PRO A 836 47.76 -38.42 -16.73
CA PRO A 836 47.79 -39.41 -15.66
C PRO A 836 47.21 -38.83 -14.36
N SER A 837 46.52 -39.67 -13.60
CA SER A 837 46.04 -39.35 -12.26
C SER A 837 47.23 -39.12 -11.33
N ILE A 838 47.20 -38.05 -10.53
CA ILE A 838 48.18 -37.86 -9.45
C ILE A 838 47.69 -38.66 -8.24
N ALA A 839 48.59 -39.44 -7.64
CA ALA A 839 48.27 -40.30 -6.50
C ALA A 839 47.69 -39.49 -5.32
N PRO A 840 46.63 -39.97 -4.63
CA PRO A 840 46.11 -39.36 -3.43
C PRO A 840 47.18 -39.19 -2.35
N VAL A 841 47.11 -38.09 -1.60
CA VAL A 841 47.93 -37.89 -0.38
C VAL A 841 47.08 -38.24 0.84
N VAL A 842 47.65 -38.94 1.82
CA VAL A 842 47.01 -39.19 3.12
C VAL A 842 47.43 -38.09 4.08
N GLN A 843 46.51 -37.22 4.47
CA GLN A 843 46.74 -36.22 5.52
C GLN A 843 46.65 -36.90 6.89
N THR A 844 47.74 -36.90 7.66
CA THR A 844 47.71 -37.38 9.05
C THR A 844 47.03 -36.35 9.95
N THR A 845 46.03 -36.80 10.72
CA THR A 845 45.14 -36.06 11.62
C THR A 845 45.80 -35.46 12.88
N THR A 846 47.03 -34.95 12.77
CA THR A 846 47.64 -34.14 13.83
C THR A 846 47.50 -32.67 13.46
N GLY A 847 46.57 -31.96 14.10
CA GLY A 847 46.10 -30.60 13.77
C GLY A 847 47.09 -29.44 13.95
N ALA A 848 48.37 -29.61 13.59
CA ALA A 848 49.28 -28.49 13.39
C ALA A 848 49.36 -28.20 11.89
N SER A 849 48.91 -27.01 11.46
CA SER A 849 49.17 -26.56 10.09
C SER A 849 50.68 -26.57 9.84
N VAL A 850 51.12 -27.28 8.80
CA VAL A 850 52.51 -27.25 8.32
C VAL A 850 52.89 -25.84 7.82
N TYR A 851 51.90 -24.98 7.61
CA TYR A 851 52.04 -23.60 7.18
C TYR A 851 51.90 -22.62 8.34
N ASN A 852 52.73 -21.59 8.35
CA ASN A 852 52.64 -20.52 9.35
C ASN A 852 51.36 -19.69 9.17
N ALA A 853 50.98 -18.93 10.20
CA ALA A 853 49.76 -18.12 10.20
C ALA A 853 49.74 -17.05 9.10
N ALA A 854 50.89 -16.47 8.73
CA ALA A 854 50.97 -15.46 7.67
C ALA A 854 50.66 -16.04 6.28
N THR A 855 51.11 -17.27 6.00
CA THR A 855 50.79 -17.99 4.76
C THR A 855 49.30 -18.33 4.69
N ILE A 856 48.69 -18.78 5.79
CA ILE A 856 47.25 -19.07 5.86
C ILE A 856 46.44 -17.78 5.65
N GLU A 857 46.84 -16.68 6.29
CA GLU A 857 46.15 -15.39 6.13
C GLU A 857 46.26 -14.86 4.70
N ARG A 858 47.45 -14.95 4.08
CA ARG A 858 47.63 -14.64 2.65
C ARG A 858 46.71 -15.50 1.78
N GLY A 859 46.57 -16.79 2.09
CA GLY A 859 45.65 -17.70 1.43
C GLY A 859 44.19 -17.32 1.61
N ARG A 860 43.78 -16.88 2.81
CA ARG A 860 42.43 -16.38 3.10
C ARG A 860 42.10 -15.16 2.25
N LEU A 861 43.04 -14.21 2.14
CA LEU A 861 42.89 -13.02 1.31
C LEU A 861 42.79 -13.37 -0.18
N LEU A 862 43.58 -14.33 -0.66
CA LEU A 862 43.48 -14.83 -2.05
C LEU A 862 42.16 -15.55 -2.31
N ALA A 863 41.64 -16.31 -1.34
CA ALA A 863 40.34 -16.97 -1.45
C ALA A 863 39.19 -15.96 -1.51
N ALA A 864 39.29 -14.85 -0.77
CA ALA A 864 38.38 -13.72 -0.84
C ALA A 864 38.50 -12.99 -2.18
N ALA A 865 39.72 -12.68 -2.65
CA ALA A 865 39.94 -12.05 -3.96
C ALA A 865 39.39 -12.89 -5.12
N GLY A 866 39.51 -14.21 -5.05
CA GLY A 866 38.99 -15.14 -6.04
C GLY A 866 37.53 -15.54 -5.86
N ASP A 867 36.84 -14.95 -4.88
CA ASP A 867 35.42 -15.15 -4.61
C ASP A 867 35.03 -16.63 -4.41
N CYS A 868 35.96 -17.40 -3.81
CA CYS A 868 35.84 -18.86 -3.70
C CYS A 868 34.60 -19.27 -2.90
N VAL A 869 34.32 -18.57 -1.80
CA VAL A 869 33.17 -18.89 -0.92
C VAL A 869 31.84 -18.62 -1.62
N VAL A 870 31.75 -17.59 -2.44
CA VAL A 870 30.53 -17.26 -3.19
C VAL A 870 30.29 -18.31 -4.27
N CYS A 871 31.31 -18.70 -5.03
CA CYS A 871 31.18 -19.73 -6.06
C CYS A 871 30.93 -21.14 -5.48
N HIS A 872 31.58 -21.48 -4.37
CA HIS A 872 31.57 -22.83 -3.80
C HIS A 872 30.65 -22.99 -2.59
N THR A 873 29.58 -22.20 -2.50
CA THR A 873 28.54 -22.37 -1.47
C THR A 873 27.17 -22.36 -2.13
N ALA A 874 26.41 -23.43 -1.95
CA ALA A 874 25.01 -23.47 -2.38
C ALA A 874 24.16 -22.49 -1.53
N PRO A 875 23.04 -21.96 -2.05
CA PRO A 875 22.11 -21.15 -1.25
C PRO A 875 21.72 -21.85 0.06
N GLY A 876 21.91 -21.18 1.20
CA GLY A 876 21.68 -21.74 2.55
C GLY A 876 22.66 -22.86 2.97
N GLY A 877 23.67 -23.15 2.16
CA GLY A 877 24.66 -24.20 2.40
C GLY A 877 25.84 -23.74 3.29
N THR A 878 26.64 -24.72 3.71
CA THR A 878 27.87 -24.47 4.47
C THR A 878 28.95 -23.87 3.56
N PRO A 879 29.73 -22.88 4.02
CA PRO A 879 30.79 -22.27 3.22
C PRO A 879 31.74 -23.30 2.57
N ASN A 880 32.03 -23.11 1.28
CA ASN A 880 32.99 -23.88 0.49
C ASN A 880 32.65 -25.37 0.24
N THR A 881 31.44 -25.83 0.57
CA THR A 881 31.05 -27.25 0.36
C THR A 881 30.60 -27.58 -1.07
N GLY A 882 30.61 -26.61 -1.98
CA GLY A 882 30.16 -26.75 -3.36
C GLY A 882 28.65 -26.88 -3.52
N GLY A 883 28.22 -27.35 -4.69
CA GLY A 883 26.82 -27.63 -5.00
C GLY A 883 26.03 -26.42 -5.53
N ARG A 884 26.68 -25.27 -5.73
CA ARG A 884 26.03 -24.12 -6.38
C ARG A 884 25.85 -24.41 -7.88
N ALA A 885 24.62 -24.26 -8.36
CA ALA A 885 24.30 -24.33 -9.78
C ALA A 885 24.73 -23.04 -10.50
N MET A 886 25.34 -23.20 -11.68
CA MET A 886 25.71 -22.14 -12.60
C MET A 886 25.10 -22.47 -13.96
N ASP A 887 24.09 -21.70 -14.36
CA ASP A 887 23.41 -21.90 -15.63
C ASP A 887 24.22 -21.30 -16.77
N THR A 888 24.52 -22.13 -17.76
CA THR A 888 25.26 -21.72 -18.95
C THR A 888 24.43 -21.99 -20.20
N PRO A 889 24.73 -21.35 -21.34
CA PRO A 889 24.10 -21.69 -22.63
C PRO A 889 24.25 -23.16 -23.05
N PHE A 890 25.13 -23.92 -22.37
CA PHE A 890 25.42 -25.32 -22.66
C PHE A 890 24.78 -26.30 -21.67
N GLY A 891 24.08 -25.80 -20.64
CA GLY A 891 23.53 -26.57 -19.51
C GLY A 891 24.06 -26.08 -18.15
N THR A 892 23.76 -26.81 -17.08
CA THR A 892 24.06 -26.40 -15.70
C THR A 892 25.35 -27.03 -15.19
N VAL A 893 26.28 -26.20 -14.72
CA VAL A 893 27.53 -26.62 -14.05
C VAL A 893 27.35 -26.51 -12.55
N TYR A 894 27.77 -27.53 -11.80
CA TYR A 894 27.75 -27.50 -10.34
C TYR A 894 29.16 -27.35 -9.76
N THR A 895 29.32 -26.46 -8.78
CA THR A 895 30.61 -26.24 -8.14
C THR A 895 31.01 -27.37 -7.19
N THR A 896 32.32 -27.58 -7.03
CA THR A 896 32.86 -28.71 -6.25
C THR A 896 33.04 -28.36 -4.77
N ASN A 897 33.11 -29.37 -3.89
CA ASN A 897 33.48 -29.18 -2.49
C ASN A 897 34.99 -28.86 -2.37
N LEU A 898 35.33 -27.70 -1.79
CA LEU A 898 36.71 -27.24 -1.58
C LEU A 898 37.26 -27.53 -0.17
N THR A 899 36.47 -28.12 0.72
CA THR A 899 36.92 -28.44 2.09
C THR A 899 37.96 -29.57 2.08
N PRO A 900 38.78 -29.73 3.14
CA PRO A 900 39.76 -30.81 3.22
C PRO A 900 39.14 -32.18 3.55
N ASP A 901 37.84 -32.36 3.32
CA ASP A 901 37.20 -33.68 3.40
C ASP A 901 37.87 -34.66 2.42
N ALA A 902 38.17 -35.87 2.90
CA ALA A 902 38.97 -36.84 2.16
C ALA A 902 38.16 -37.57 1.07
N GLU A 903 36.84 -37.66 1.22
CA GLU A 903 35.97 -38.42 0.29
C GLU A 903 35.35 -37.53 -0.78
N THR A 904 34.81 -36.39 -0.37
CA THR A 904 34.02 -35.49 -1.21
C THR A 904 34.72 -34.17 -1.54
N GLY A 905 35.72 -33.78 -0.73
CA GLY A 905 36.48 -32.54 -0.88
C GLY A 905 37.87 -32.71 -1.51
N ILE A 906 38.76 -31.76 -1.23
CA ILE A 906 40.13 -31.75 -1.74
C ILE A 906 41.16 -32.37 -0.76
N GLY A 907 40.71 -33.02 0.32
CA GLY A 907 41.58 -33.53 1.39
C GLY A 907 42.69 -34.49 0.94
N GLN A 908 42.45 -35.19 -0.18
CA GLN A 908 43.40 -36.14 -0.78
C GLN A 908 44.27 -35.54 -1.90
N TRP A 909 44.19 -34.24 -2.17
CA TRP A 909 44.94 -33.60 -3.24
C TRP A 909 46.33 -33.24 -2.74
N SER A 910 47.34 -33.38 -3.60
CA SER A 910 48.65 -32.76 -3.37
C SER A 910 48.63 -31.31 -3.85
N PHE A 911 49.57 -30.48 -3.39
CA PHE A 911 49.77 -29.14 -3.96
C PHE A 911 49.97 -29.20 -5.49
N SER A 912 50.72 -30.18 -6.00
CA SER A 912 50.91 -30.35 -7.45
C SER A 912 49.61 -30.68 -8.19
N ALA A 913 48.69 -31.44 -7.59
CA ALA A 913 47.38 -31.71 -8.17
C ALA A 913 46.48 -30.46 -8.14
N PHE A 914 46.54 -29.69 -7.05
CA PHE A 914 45.85 -28.41 -6.92
C PHE A 914 46.36 -27.39 -7.95
N GLN A 915 47.68 -27.16 -8.01
CA GLN A 915 48.32 -26.29 -8.99
C GLN A 915 47.97 -26.68 -10.43
N ARG A 916 47.97 -27.98 -10.75
CA ARG A 916 47.59 -28.47 -12.09
C ARG A 916 46.13 -28.14 -12.42
N ALA A 917 45.23 -28.24 -11.46
CA ALA A 917 43.84 -27.86 -11.67
C ALA A 917 43.70 -26.35 -11.93
N LEU A 918 44.36 -25.51 -11.14
CA LEU A 918 44.29 -24.05 -11.28
C LEU A 918 45.04 -23.52 -12.51
N ARG A 919 46.14 -24.15 -12.93
CA ARG A 919 46.95 -23.67 -14.06
C ARG A 919 46.56 -24.28 -15.40
N GLU A 920 46.24 -25.57 -15.44
CA GLU A 920 46.04 -26.31 -16.70
C GLU A 920 44.57 -26.72 -16.92
N GLY A 921 43.70 -26.50 -15.94
CA GLY A 921 42.32 -26.97 -15.99
C GLY A 921 42.24 -28.50 -16.00
N VAL A 922 43.11 -29.19 -15.27
CA VAL A 922 43.13 -30.66 -15.18
C VAL A 922 43.08 -31.09 -13.71
N SER A 923 41.98 -31.75 -13.34
CA SER A 923 41.76 -32.27 -11.99
C SER A 923 42.75 -33.37 -11.59
N ARG A 924 42.81 -33.73 -10.30
CA ARG A 924 43.71 -34.77 -9.77
C ARG A 924 43.60 -36.11 -10.50
N ASP A 925 42.38 -36.53 -10.86
CA ASP A 925 42.13 -37.82 -11.51
C ASP A 925 42.44 -37.82 -13.03
N GLY A 926 42.86 -36.68 -13.58
CA GLY A 926 43.25 -36.55 -14.99
C GLY A 926 42.14 -36.03 -15.89
N LYS A 927 40.93 -35.79 -15.38
CA LYS A 927 39.85 -35.18 -16.16
C LYS A 927 40.09 -33.68 -16.35
N HIS A 928 39.90 -33.20 -17.58
CA HIS A 928 39.81 -31.77 -17.86
C HIS A 928 38.68 -31.11 -17.05
N LEU A 929 38.80 -29.82 -16.74
CA LEU A 929 37.82 -28.99 -16.07
C LEU A 929 37.09 -28.10 -17.07
N TYR A 930 35.81 -27.81 -16.83
CA TYR A 930 35.11 -26.82 -17.65
C TYR A 930 35.58 -25.41 -17.26
N PRO A 931 35.72 -24.48 -18.23
CA PRO A 931 36.22 -23.13 -17.99
C PRO A 931 35.28 -22.24 -17.15
N ALA A 932 34.10 -22.75 -16.78
CA ALA A 932 33.30 -22.17 -15.69
C ALA A 932 34.08 -22.11 -14.37
N PHE A 933 35.00 -23.06 -14.15
CA PHE A 933 36.10 -22.88 -13.20
C PHE A 933 37.17 -22.02 -13.88
N PRO A 934 37.49 -20.80 -13.40
CA PRO A 934 38.27 -19.81 -14.14
C PRO A 934 39.79 -20.09 -14.13
N TYR A 935 40.20 -21.32 -14.43
CA TYR A 935 41.61 -21.74 -14.50
C TYR A 935 42.39 -21.00 -15.59
N THR A 936 41.72 -20.43 -16.60
CA THR A 936 42.32 -19.53 -17.59
C THR A 936 42.86 -18.25 -16.95
N SER A 937 42.22 -17.75 -15.89
CA SER A 937 42.68 -16.60 -15.11
C SER A 937 43.65 -17.03 -14.02
N PHE A 938 43.34 -18.10 -13.27
CA PHE A 938 44.22 -18.61 -12.20
C PHE A 938 45.60 -19.05 -12.71
N ALA A 939 45.74 -19.40 -13.99
CA ALA A 939 47.03 -19.62 -14.64
C ALA A 939 48.00 -18.43 -14.49
N LYS A 940 47.50 -17.21 -14.26
CA LYS A 940 48.32 -16.01 -14.06
C LYS A 940 48.91 -15.89 -12.65
N MET A 941 48.38 -16.64 -11.67
CA MET A 941 48.84 -16.60 -10.27
C MET A 941 50.30 -17.06 -10.14
N SER A 942 51.00 -16.57 -9.11
CA SER A 942 52.33 -17.05 -8.73
C SER A 942 52.27 -18.38 -7.97
N ASP A 943 53.36 -19.15 -7.97
CA ASP A 943 53.41 -20.42 -7.22
C ASP A 943 53.30 -20.20 -5.70
N ASP A 944 53.82 -19.09 -5.18
CA ASP A 944 53.69 -18.71 -3.77
C ASP A 944 52.22 -18.46 -3.39
N ASP A 945 51.48 -17.76 -4.24
CA ASP A 945 50.05 -17.47 -4.01
C ASP A 945 49.19 -18.73 -4.14
N LEU A 946 49.49 -19.61 -5.10
CA LEU A 946 48.83 -20.92 -5.20
C LEU A 946 49.10 -21.77 -3.95
N THR A 947 50.32 -21.73 -3.42
CA THR A 947 50.70 -22.44 -2.20
C THR A 947 49.95 -21.89 -0.98
N ALA A 948 49.87 -20.56 -0.85
CA ALA A 948 49.14 -19.91 0.23
C ALA A 948 47.63 -20.23 0.17
N LEU A 949 47.02 -20.16 -1.01
CA LEU A 949 45.61 -20.51 -1.22
C LEU A 949 45.34 -21.97 -0.84
N TYR A 950 46.19 -22.90 -1.29
CA TYR A 950 46.09 -24.31 -0.92
C TYR A 950 46.22 -24.52 0.59
N ALA A 951 47.19 -23.85 1.24
CA ALA A 951 47.37 -23.92 2.69
C ALA A 951 46.13 -23.47 3.46
N TYR A 952 45.48 -22.38 3.03
CA TYR A 952 44.26 -21.88 3.64
C TYR A 952 43.09 -22.86 3.51
N LEU A 953 42.85 -23.39 2.30
CA LEU A 953 41.76 -24.34 2.06
C LEU A 953 41.95 -25.64 2.86
N MET A 954 43.20 -26.12 2.95
CA MET A 954 43.53 -27.32 3.74
C MET A 954 43.46 -27.10 5.26
N ALA A 955 43.46 -25.85 5.72
CA ALA A 955 43.29 -25.49 7.13
C ALA A 955 41.82 -25.30 7.55
N GLN A 956 40.86 -25.36 6.61
CA GLN A 956 39.44 -25.23 6.90
C GLN A 956 38.88 -26.49 7.59
N PRO A 957 37.71 -26.41 8.25
CA PRO A 957 37.00 -27.60 8.70
C PRO A 957 36.67 -28.54 7.53
N ALA A 958 36.97 -29.83 7.70
CA ALA A 958 36.55 -30.85 6.75
C ALA A 958 35.03 -31.06 6.86
N VAL A 959 34.31 -30.90 5.74
CA VAL A 959 32.85 -31.09 5.69
C VAL A 959 32.53 -32.02 4.54
N ARG A 960 31.99 -33.20 4.86
CA ARG A 960 31.50 -34.13 3.85
C ARG A 960 30.24 -33.56 3.20
N ALA A 961 30.29 -33.34 1.89
CA ALA A 961 29.17 -32.83 1.10
C ALA A 961 29.25 -33.39 -0.33
N GLU A 962 28.26 -34.19 -0.72
CA GLU A 962 28.15 -34.69 -2.09
C GLU A 962 27.45 -33.64 -2.96
N VAL A 963 28.09 -33.27 -4.08
CA VAL A 963 27.57 -32.23 -4.99
C VAL A 963 26.88 -32.87 -6.20
N PRO A 964 25.81 -32.25 -6.73
CA PRO A 964 25.17 -32.71 -7.96
C PRO A 964 26.14 -32.80 -9.15
N LYS A 965 25.85 -33.68 -10.11
CA LYS A 965 26.67 -33.81 -11.32
C LYS A 965 26.33 -32.69 -12.30
N THR A 966 27.35 -32.17 -12.97
CA THR A 966 27.19 -31.20 -14.06
C THR A 966 26.40 -31.81 -15.22
N GLU A 967 25.36 -31.10 -15.67
CA GLU A 967 24.43 -31.52 -16.73
C GLU A 967 24.57 -30.60 -17.94
N LEU A 968 25.39 -31.00 -18.92
CA LEU A 968 25.54 -30.28 -20.18
C LEU A 968 24.89 -31.02 -21.36
N ALA A 969 24.40 -30.25 -22.34
CA ALA A 969 23.90 -30.79 -23.59
C ALA A 969 25.03 -31.40 -24.43
N PHE A 970 24.74 -32.46 -25.19
CA PHE A 970 25.68 -32.96 -26.20
C PHE A 970 25.90 -31.90 -27.30
N PRO A 971 27.14 -31.68 -27.78
CA PRO A 971 28.38 -32.42 -27.48
C PRO A 971 29.18 -31.90 -26.27
N PHE A 972 28.75 -30.83 -25.61
CA PHE A 972 29.48 -30.16 -24.51
C PHE A 972 29.66 -31.04 -23.26
N SER A 973 28.83 -32.06 -23.06
CA SER A 973 29.00 -33.07 -22.01
C SER A 973 30.19 -34.03 -22.22
N VAL A 974 30.76 -34.09 -23.43
CA VAL A 974 31.88 -34.99 -23.76
C VAL A 974 33.19 -34.37 -23.29
N ARG A 975 33.53 -34.64 -22.02
CA ARG A 975 34.67 -34.06 -21.30
C ARG A 975 36.03 -34.07 -22.05
N PRO A 976 36.43 -35.11 -22.80
CA PRO A 976 37.69 -35.11 -23.56
C PRO A 976 37.80 -34.02 -24.63
N LEU A 977 36.68 -33.47 -25.15
CA LEU A 977 36.72 -32.39 -26.13
C LEU A 977 37.35 -31.10 -25.56
N MET A 978 37.40 -30.96 -24.23
CA MET A 978 38.08 -29.84 -23.57
C MET A 978 39.59 -29.80 -23.85
N ALA A 979 40.23 -30.92 -24.21
CA ALA A 979 41.63 -30.87 -24.65
C ALA A 979 41.81 -30.00 -25.91
N GLY A 980 40.87 -30.10 -26.86
CA GLY A 980 40.85 -29.26 -28.06
C GLY A 980 40.47 -27.81 -27.74
N TRP A 981 39.53 -27.59 -26.81
CA TRP A 981 39.19 -26.25 -26.34
C TRP A 981 40.39 -25.56 -25.70
N ASN A 982 41.10 -26.24 -24.79
CA ASN A 982 42.30 -25.70 -24.13
C ASN A 982 43.39 -25.36 -25.14
N ALA A 983 43.61 -26.20 -26.15
CA ALA A 983 44.59 -25.92 -27.20
C ALA A 983 44.28 -24.64 -28.01
N LEU A 984 43.01 -24.26 -28.11
CA LEU A 984 42.56 -23.08 -28.86
C LEU A 984 42.48 -21.82 -27.99
N PHE A 985 42.10 -21.93 -26.71
CA PHE A 985 41.66 -20.79 -25.91
C PHE A 985 42.36 -20.63 -24.55
N HIS A 986 43.21 -21.57 -24.14
CA HIS A 986 43.88 -21.51 -22.85
C HIS A 986 45.36 -21.14 -22.96
N ASP A 987 45.78 -20.15 -22.18
CA ASP A 987 47.18 -19.76 -21.99
C ASP A 987 47.62 -20.02 -20.54
N ALA A 988 48.43 -21.06 -20.35
CA ALA A 988 48.94 -21.48 -19.04
C ALA A 988 50.11 -20.61 -18.52
N THR A 989 50.51 -19.56 -19.25
CA THR A 989 51.68 -18.73 -18.89
C THR A 989 51.39 -17.86 -17.67
N PRO A 990 52.20 -17.91 -16.59
CA PRO A 990 52.07 -17.01 -15.44
C PRO A 990 52.17 -15.53 -15.80
N PHE A 991 51.62 -14.65 -14.97
CA PHE A 991 51.68 -13.21 -15.18
C PHE A 991 53.13 -12.71 -15.25
N LYS A 992 53.43 -11.84 -16.22
CA LYS A 992 54.72 -11.18 -16.37
C LYS A 992 54.50 -9.66 -16.23
N PRO A 993 55.11 -9.01 -15.22
CA PRO A 993 55.02 -7.56 -15.08
C PRO A 993 55.52 -6.84 -16.33
N ASP A 994 54.80 -5.81 -16.75
CA ASP A 994 55.23 -4.90 -17.81
C ASP A 994 56.26 -3.92 -17.23
N PRO A 995 57.53 -3.94 -17.68
CA PRO A 995 58.57 -3.07 -17.15
C PRO A 995 58.33 -1.58 -17.45
N THR A 996 57.43 -1.25 -18.38
CA THR A 996 57.08 0.14 -18.73
C THR A 996 55.99 0.72 -17.82
N ARG A 997 55.41 -0.09 -16.93
CA ARG A 997 54.31 0.30 -16.03
C ARG A 997 54.76 0.37 -14.57
N PRO A 998 54.17 1.26 -13.74
CA PRO A 998 54.46 1.31 -12.31
C PRO A 998 54.17 -0.01 -11.57
N PRO A 999 54.84 -0.29 -10.44
CA PRO A 999 54.60 -1.51 -9.64
C PRO A 999 53.14 -1.69 -9.21
N GLU A 1000 52.48 -0.60 -8.82
CA GLU A 1000 51.06 -0.59 -8.44
C GLU A 1000 50.15 -1.05 -9.60
N TRP A 1001 50.38 -0.53 -10.81
CA TRP A 1001 49.62 -0.95 -11.99
C TRP A 1001 49.81 -2.43 -12.29
N ASN A 1002 51.06 -2.93 -12.19
CA ASN A 1002 51.37 -4.34 -12.39
C ASN A 1002 50.73 -5.23 -11.31
N ARG A 1003 50.66 -4.77 -10.06
CA ARG A 1003 49.94 -5.47 -8.98
C ARG A 1003 48.44 -5.52 -9.27
N GLY A 1004 47.85 -4.43 -9.73
CA GLY A 1004 46.45 -4.37 -10.14
C GLY A 1004 46.14 -5.30 -11.32
N ALA A 1005 46.98 -5.28 -12.35
CA ALA A 1005 46.89 -6.16 -13.51
C ALA A 1005 46.93 -7.64 -13.10
N TYR A 1006 47.86 -8.00 -12.21
CA TYR A 1006 47.98 -9.35 -11.65
C TYR A 1006 46.71 -9.79 -10.91
N LEU A 1007 46.15 -8.93 -10.06
CA LEU A 1007 44.95 -9.24 -9.28
C LEU A 1007 43.71 -9.35 -10.19
N VAL A 1008 43.50 -8.39 -11.09
CA VAL A 1008 42.31 -8.33 -11.95
C VAL A 1008 42.31 -9.44 -13.03
N GLN A 1009 43.46 -9.73 -13.65
CA GLN A 1009 43.57 -10.77 -14.69
C GLN A 1009 43.80 -12.18 -14.10
N GLY A 1010 44.26 -12.26 -12.86
CA GLY A 1010 44.61 -13.50 -12.19
C GLY A 1010 43.56 -13.94 -11.20
N VAL A 1011 43.86 -13.79 -9.91
CA VAL A 1011 43.03 -14.32 -8.82
C VAL A 1011 41.62 -13.71 -8.79
N GLY A 1012 41.46 -12.41 -9.08
CA GLY A 1012 40.16 -11.73 -9.09
C GLY A 1012 39.35 -11.89 -10.39
N HIS A 1013 39.96 -12.47 -11.43
CA HIS A 1013 39.32 -12.93 -12.68
C HIS A 1013 38.22 -12.03 -13.26
N CYS A 1014 38.33 -10.70 -13.18
CA CYS A 1014 37.22 -9.80 -13.53
C CYS A 1014 36.78 -9.94 -15.00
N GLY A 1015 37.68 -10.41 -15.88
CA GLY A 1015 37.36 -10.76 -17.26
C GLY A 1015 36.28 -11.84 -17.40
N ALA A 1016 36.16 -12.75 -16.44
CA ALA A 1016 35.19 -13.84 -16.48
C ALA A 1016 33.73 -13.35 -16.46
N CYS A 1017 33.48 -12.16 -15.93
CA CYS A 1017 32.15 -11.52 -15.92
C CYS A 1017 32.08 -10.32 -16.86
N HIS A 1018 33.15 -9.55 -17.01
CA HIS A 1018 33.15 -8.28 -17.76
C HIS A 1018 33.65 -8.41 -19.21
N THR A 1019 33.96 -9.61 -19.71
CA THR A 1019 34.37 -9.85 -21.09
C THR A 1019 33.35 -10.74 -21.82
N PRO A 1020 32.86 -10.36 -23.01
CA PRO A 1020 31.93 -11.18 -23.77
C PRO A 1020 32.58 -12.49 -24.23
N ARG A 1021 31.77 -13.55 -24.35
CA ARG A 1021 32.23 -14.88 -24.76
C ARG A 1021 31.80 -15.22 -26.19
N ASN A 1022 32.60 -16.02 -26.88
CA ASN A 1022 32.24 -16.59 -28.19
C ASN A 1022 31.25 -17.77 -28.06
N ALA A 1023 30.78 -18.30 -29.20
CA ALA A 1023 29.82 -19.41 -29.24
C ALA A 1023 30.32 -20.72 -28.60
N LEU A 1024 31.64 -20.86 -28.34
CA LEU A 1024 32.25 -22.00 -27.66
C LEU A 1024 32.54 -21.71 -26.17
N GLY A 1025 32.06 -20.58 -25.64
CA GLY A 1025 32.21 -20.21 -24.24
C GLY A 1025 33.56 -19.61 -23.84
N ALA A 1026 34.44 -19.28 -24.80
CA ALA A 1026 35.73 -18.64 -24.50
C ALA A 1026 35.62 -17.10 -24.50
N GLU A 1027 36.33 -16.44 -23.59
CA GLU A 1027 36.43 -14.97 -23.52
C GLU A 1027 37.04 -14.40 -24.80
N LEU A 1028 36.48 -13.29 -25.29
CA LEU A 1028 37.02 -12.56 -26.42
C LEU A 1028 38.18 -11.65 -25.98
N GLY A 1029 39.34 -11.80 -26.62
CA GLY A 1029 40.51 -10.96 -26.36
C GLY A 1029 40.48 -9.60 -27.07
N GLY A 1030 41.59 -8.85 -26.97
CA GLY A 1030 41.76 -7.57 -27.66
C GLY A 1030 40.82 -6.49 -27.13
N ALA A 1031 40.14 -5.76 -28.03
CA ALA A 1031 39.24 -4.66 -27.67
C ALA A 1031 37.97 -5.11 -26.90
N ALA A 1032 37.66 -6.41 -26.90
CA ALA A 1032 36.54 -6.98 -26.15
C ALA A 1032 36.89 -7.23 -24.66
N PHE A 1033 38.18 -7.27 -24.31
CA PHE A 1033 38.59 -7.49 -22.93
C PHE A 1033 38.03 -6.39 -22.03
N LEU A 1034 37.24 -6.78 -21.01
CA LEU A 1034 36.53 -5.88 -20.07
C LEU A 1034 35.53 -4.92 -20.73
N SER A 1035 35.01 -5.24 -21.93
CA SER A 1035 34.04 -4.40 -22.65
C SER A 1035 32.59 -4.53 -22.16
N GLY A 1036 32.33 -5.35 -21.14
CA GLY A 1036 31.00 -5.67 -20.62
C GLY A 1036 30.40 -6.94 -21.22
N ALA A 1037 29.54 -7.63 -20.47
CA ALA A 1037 28.85 -8.84 -20.90
C ALA A 1037 27.56 -9.11 -20.08
N MET A 1038 26.70 -10.00 -20.58
CA MET A 1038 25.58 -10.52 -19.80
C MET A 1038 26.02 -11.75 -18.99
N ILE A 1039 25.72 -11.77 -17.70
CA ILE A 1039 25.97 -12.89 -16.78
C ILE A 1039 24.75 -13.05 -15.87
N ASP A 1040 24.20 -14.26 -15.80
CA ASP A 1040 23.05 -14.60 -14.92
C ASP A 1040 21.86 -13.63 -15.02
N GLY A 1041 21.56 -13.13 -16.22
CA GLY A 1041 20.47 -12.16 -16.45
C GLY A 1041 20.78 -10.72 -16.00
N TRP A 1042 22.02 -10.44 -15.59
CA TRP A 1042 22.55 -9.11 -15.29
C TRP A 1042 23.55 -8.66 -16.35
N GLU A 1043 23.58 -7.36 -16.62
CA GLU A 1043 24.62 -6.73 -17.44
C GLU A 1043 25.80 -6.33 -16.55
N ALA A 1044 26.92 -7.02 -16.70
CA ALA A 1044 28.20 -6.57 -16.16
C ALA A 1044 28.72 -5.40 -17.01
N PRO A 1045 28.86 -4.18 -16.45
CA PRO A 1045 29.19 -3.00 -17.23
C PRO A 1045 30.62 -3.07 -17.79
N ALA A 1046 30.89 -2.35 -18.87
CA ALA A 1046 32.26 -2.18 -19.35
C ALA A 1046 33.14 -1.50 -18.28
N LEU A 1047 34.32 -2.06 -18.01
CA LEU A 1047 35.33 -1.46 -17.11
C LEU A 1047 36.37 -0.64 -17.88
N THR A 1048 36.13 -0.40 -19.16
CA THR A 1048 36.97 0.41 -20.06
C THR A 1048 36.26 1.71 -20.44
N GLY A 1049 36.88 2.53 -21.30
CA GLY A 1049 36.26 3.72 -21.88
C GLY A 1049 34.96 3.49 -22.68
N LEU A 1050 34.53 2.23 -22.88
CA LEU A 1050 33.21 1.90 -23.44
C LEU A 1050 32.05 2.12 -22.46
N SER A 1051 32.35 2.34 -21.17
CA SER A 1051 31.36 2.62 -20.13
C SER A 1051 30.43 3.77 -20.53
N LYS A 1052 29.15 3.63 -20.23
CA LYS A 1052 28.10 4.62 -20.54
C LYS A 1052 27.80 5.55 -19.37
N ALA A 1053 28.54 5.43 -18.26
CA ALA A 1053 28.35 6.24 -17.07
C ALA A 1053 28.46 7.75 -17.40
N PRO A 1054 27.61 8.60 -16.77
CA PRO A 1054 27.62 10.04 -17.01
C PRO A 1054 28.90 10.71 -16.50
N VAL A 1055 29.54 10.10 -15.51
CA VAL A 1055 30.85 10.49 -14.98
C VAL A 1055 31.83 9.36 -15.30
N PRO A 1056 33.03 9.62 -15.82
CA PRO A 1056 34.05 8.59 -16.01
C PRO A 1056 34.50 7.97 -14.68
N TRP A 1057 34.74 6.66 -14.68
CA TRP A 1057 35.29 5.96 -13.51
C TRP A 1057 36.72 6.43 -13.24
N SER A 1058 36.98 6.91 -12.03
CA SER A 1058 38.32 7.25 -11.54
C SER A 1058 38.85 6.16 -10.61
N ALA A 1059 40.16 6.14 -10.37
CA ALA A 1059 40.77 5.23 -9.41
C ALA A 1059 40.14 5.38 -8.01
N ASP A 1060 39.85 6.60 -7.55
CA ASP A 1060 39.19 6.83 -6.25
C ASP A 1060 37.73 6.33 -6.23
N ALA A 1061 36.99 6.52 -7.32
CA ALA A 1061 35.61 6.04 -7.42
C ALA A 1061 35.55 4.51 -7.47
N LEU A 1062 36.48 3.87 -8.19
CA LEU A 1062 36.62 2.42 -8.24
C LEU A 1062 37.07 1.85 -6.89
N TYR A 1063 38.04 2.48 -6.22
CA TYR A 1063 38.46 2.08 -4.88
C TYR A 1063 37.28 2.09 -3.91
N ARG A 1064 36.53 3.20 -3.83
CA ARG A 1064 35.33 3.31 -2.99
C ARG A 1064 34.30 2.24 -3.33
N TYR A 1065 33.99 2.06 -4.62
CA TYR A 1065 33.02 1.05 -5.03
C TYR A 1065 33.44 -0.38 -4.66
N LEU A 1066 34.70 -0.76 -4.90
CA LEU A 1066 35.22 -2.10 -4.58
C LEU A 1066 35.44 -2.32 -3.08
N ARG A 1067 35.54 -1.25 -2.28
CA ARG A 1067 35.76 -1.31 -0.83
C ARG A 1067 34.48 -1.22 -0.01
N GLU A 1068 33.59 -0.32 -0.41
CA GLU A 1068 32.38 0.09 0.33
C GLU A 1068 31.09 -0.35 -0.36
N GLY A 1069 31.16 -0.91 -1.57
CA GLY A 1069 29.99 -1.38 -2.31
C GLY A 1069 29.16 -0.28 -2.96
N HIS A 1070 29.57 0.99 -2.88
CA HIS A 1070 28.91 2.08 -3.58
C HIS A 1070 29.88 3.21 -3.95
N SER A 1071 29.45 4.04 -4.89
CA SER A 1071 30.13 5.28 -5.25
C SER A 1071 29.11 6.41 -5.46
N PRO A 1072 29.34 7.60 -4.86
CA PRO A 1072 28.50 8.78 -5.09
C PRO A 1072 28.32 9.17 -6.56
N GLN A 1073 29.23 8.74 -7.44
CA GLN A 1073 29.20 9.07 -8.87
C GLN A 1073 28.59 7.97 -9.75
N HIS A 1074 28.34 6.77 -9.24
CA HIS A 1074 27.97 5.61 -10.07
C HIS A 1074 26.85 4.72 -9.53
N GLY A 1075 26.49 4.86 -8.24
CA GLY A 1075 25.48 4.02 -7.57
C GLY A 1075 26.09 2.91 -6.71
N SER A 1076 25.27 1.91 -6.38
CA SER A 1076 25.63 0.82 -5.46
C SER A 1076 25.71 -0.53 -6.18
N ALA A 1077 26.55 -1.43 -5.66
CA ALA A 1077 26.65 -2.81 -6.11
C ALA A 1077 25.37 -3.60 -5.75
N SER A 1078 24.87 -4.35 -6.72
CA SER A 1078 23.69 -5.20 -6.61
C SER A 1078 23.89 -6.50 -7.39
N GLY A 1079 23.00 -7.48 -7.19
CA GLY A 1079 23.04 -8.74 -7.91
C GLY A 1079 24.37 -9.47 -7.71
N PRO A 1080 24.93 -10.12 -8.77
CA PRO A 1080 26.18 -10.88 -8.67
C PRO A 1080 27.40 -10.08 -8.17
N MET A 1081 27.41 -8.76 -8.32
CA MET A 1081 28.53 -7.93 -7.88
C MET A 1081 28.52 -7.64 -6.37
N ALA A 1082 27.35 -7.65 -5.72
CA ALA A 1082 27.25 -7.36 -4.29
C ALA A 1082 28.06 -8.33 -3.39
N PRO A 1083 27.97 -9.66 -3.56
CA PRO A 1083 28.80 -10.58 -2.79
C PRO A 1083 30.29 -10.50 -3.17
N VAL A 1084 30.64 -10.22 -4.43
CA VAL A 1084 32.03 -10.00 -4.86
C VAL A 1084 32.64 -8.83 -4.10
N VAL A 1085 31.94 -7.69 -4.01
CA VAL A 1085 32.44 -6.53 -3.25
C VAL A 1085 32.57 -6.85 -1.76
N ARG A 1086 31.63 -7.62 -1.20
CA ARG A 1086 31.68 -8.04 0.20
C ARG A 1086 32.97 -8.82 0.51
N GLU A 1087 33.39 -9.71 -0.39
CA GLU A 1087 34.65 -10.44 -0.24
C GLU A 1087 35.88 -9.56 -0.50
N LEU A 1088 35.84 -8.68 -1.51
CA LEU A 1088 36.93 -7.72 -1.77
C LEU A 1088 37.16 -6.76 -0.60
N ALA A 1089 36.12 -6.43 0.18
CA ALA A 1089 36.24 -5.62 1.39
C ALA A 1089 37.10 -6.26 2.49
N HIS A 1090 37.47 -7.54 2.37
CA HIS A 1090 38.44 -8.18 3.26
C HIS A 1090 39.91 -7.95 2.86
N LEU A 1091 40.17 -7.49 1.63
CA LEU A 1091 41.53 -7.25 1.14
C LEU A 1091 42.19 -6.03 1.79
N PRO A 1092 43.53 -5.96 1.81
CA PRO A 1092 44.25 -4.74 2.16
C PRO A 1092 43.93 -3.60 1.19
N ASP A 1093 43.92 -2.36 1.69
CA ASP A 1093 43.62 -1.18 0.88
C ASP A 1093 44.57 -1.03 -0.32
N ASP A 1094 45.85 -1.37 -0.16
CA ASP A 1094 46.85 -1.30 -1.23
C ASP A 1094 46.49 -2.19 -2.43
N ASP A 1095 45.90 -3.36 -2.19
CA ASP A 1095 45.48 -4.27 -3.25
C ASP A 1095 44.24 -3.74 -3.99
N ILE A 1096 43.25 -3.20 -3.26
CA ILE A 1096 42.07 -2.57 -3.88
C ILE A 1096 42.46 -1.32 -4.66
N ARG A 1097 43.38 -0.50 -4.14
CA ARG A 1097 43.92 0.67 -4.85
C ARG A 1097 44.67 0.25 -6.12
N ALA A 1098 45.50 -0.80 -6.04
CA ALA A 1098 46.19 -1.32 -7.22
C ALA A 1098 45.19 -1.80 -8.29
N MET A 1099 44.16 -2.56 -7.91
CA MET A 1099 43.08 -2.98 -8.82
C MET A 1099 42.38 -1.77 -9.45
N ALA A 1100 42.02 -0.77 -8.64
CA ALA A 1100 41.37 0.45 -9.10
C ALA A 1100 42.24 1.27 -10.06
N SER A 1101 43.54 1.42 -9.76
CA SER A 1101 44.53 2.10 -10.61
C SER A 1101 44.72 1.40 -11.96
N TYR A 1102 44.72 0.06 -11.97
CA TYR A 1102 44.78 -0.73 -13.20
C TYR A 1102 43.49 -0.56 -14.04
N LEU A 1103 42.32 -0.70 -13.44
CA LEU A 1103 41.03 -0.55 -14.13
C LEU A 1103 40.83 0.88 -14.67
N ALA A 1104 41.16 1.90 -13.88
CA ALA A 1104 41.10 3.30 -14.31
C ALA A 1104 41.98 3.58 -15.53
N SER A 1105 43.06 2.83 -15.74
CA SER A 1105 43.96 3.02 -16.88
C SER A 1105 43.33 2.70 -18.24
N PHE A 1106 42.18 2.01 -18.27
CA PHE A 1106 41.40 1.76 -19.50
C PHE A 1106 40.40 2.87 -19.82
N THR A 1107 40.25 3.85 -18.93
CA THR A 1107 39.43 5.03 -19.13
C THR A 1107 40.32 6.22 -19.47
N ALA A 1108 39.89 7.10 -20.39
CA ALA A 1108 40.70 8.24 -20.80
C ALA A 1108 40.92 9.18 -19.60
N THR A 1109 42.18 9.52 -19.35
CA THR A 1109 42.62 10.43 -18.29
C THR A 1109 42.23 11.87 -18.63
N ASP A 1110 41.19 12.39 -17.99
CA ASP A 1110 40.99 13.82 -17.81
C ASP A 1110 41.33 14.11 -16.32
N PRO A 1111 42.35 14.91 -16.00
CA PRO A 1111 42.92 15.00 -14.66
C PRO A 1111 41.92 15.62 -13.66
N THR A 1112 41.40 14.79 -12.75
CA THR A 1112 40.88 15.01 -11.37
C THR A 1112 40.15 16.31 -10.94
N ALA A 1113 39.95 17.30 -11.81
CA ALA A 1113 39.25 18.56 -11.53
C ALA A 1113 37.87 18.67 -12.19
N ASP A 1114 37.34 17.63 -12.86
CA ASP A 1114 36.03 17.74 -13.55
C ASP A 1114 35.05 16.59 -13.24
N ALA A 1115 35.35 15.65 -12.34
CA ALA A 1115 34.40 14.55 -12.03
C ALA A 1115 33.20 15.03 -11.18
N GLN A 1116 33.47 15.85 -10.15
CA GLN A 1116 32.41 16.44 -9.31
C GLN A 1116 31.61 17.50 -10.06
N VAL A 1117 32.26 18.28 -10.93
CA VAL A 1117 31.60 19.25 -11.80
C VAL A 1117 30.74 18.54 -12.86
N LYS A 1118 31.26 17.49 -13.53
CA LYS A 1118 30.46 16.64 -14.42
C LYS A 1118 29.29 15.98 -13.70
N ALA A 1119 29.47 15.50 -12.47
CA ALA A 1119 28.40 14.93 -11.67
C ALA A 1119 27.30 15.98 -11.38
N ALA A 1120 27.68 17.16 -10.90
CA ALA A 1120 26.75 18.26 -10.65
C ALA A 1120 26.04 18.71 -11.94
N ALA A 1121 26.77 18.82 -13.05
CA ALA A 1121 26.21 19.17 -14.36
C ALA A 1121 25.23 18.10 -14.87
N ALA A 1122 25.53 16.81 -14.68
CA ALA A 1122 24.64 15.72 -15.08
C ALA A 1122 23.33 15.73 -14.27
N VAL A 1123 23.41 15.93 -12.94
CA VAL A 1123 22.23 16.08 -12.07
C VAL A 1123 21.42 17.31 -12.47
N ALA A 1124 22.06 18.46 -12.66
CA ALA A 1124 21.40 19.70 -13.06
C ALA A 1124 20.73 19.57 -14.44
N THR A 1125 21.40 18.94 -15.40
CA THR A 1125 20.84 18.67 -16.74
C THR A 1125 19.65 17.73 -16.67
N ALA A 1126 19.75 16.66 -15.87
CA ALA A 1126 18.65 15.72 -15.67
C ALA A 1126 17.43 16.40 -15.02
N ALA A 1127 17.65 17.28 -14.05
CA ALA A 1127 16.59 18.07 -13.43
C ALA A 1127 15.97 19.08 -14.43
N ALA A 1128 16.78 19.77 -15.23
CA ALA A 1128 16.32 20.76 -16.20
C ALA A 1128 15.53 20.15 -17.36
N LEU A 1129 15.83 18.91 -17.74
CA LEU A 1129 15.16 18.16 -18.81
C LEU A 1129 14.13 17.15 -18.27
N ALA A 1130 13.70 17.31 -17.01
CA ALA A 1130 12.69 16.45 -16.42
C ALA A 1130 11.41 16.45 -17.28
N PRO A 1131 10.78 15.28 -17.52
CA PRO A 1131 9.50 15.24 -18.21
C PRO A 1131 8.42 15.98 -17.43
N GLN A 1132 7.39 16.40 -18.16
CA GLN A 1132 6.21 17.03 -17.57
C GLN A 1132 5.55 16.09 -16.55
N PRO A 1133 4.95 16.63 -15.47
CA PRO A 1133 4.25 15.83 -14.48
C PRO A 1133 3.19 14.90 -15.06
N GLY A 1134 3.12 13.67 -14.55
CA GLY A 1134 2.21 12.64 -15.04
C GLY A 1134 2.08 11.43 -14.10
N GLN A 1135 1.37 10.39 -14.56
CA GLN A 1135 1.09 9.18 -13.79
C GLN A 1135 2.37 8.46 -13.32
N ALA A 1136 3.31 8.16 -14.23
CA ALA A 1136 4.59 7.55 -13.88
C ALA A 1136 5.39 8.34 -12.82
N GLN A 1137 5.34 9.67 -12.85
CA GLN A 1137 5.98 10.51 -11.84
C GLN A 1137 5.30 10.33 -10.47
N ARG A 1138 3.96 10.31 -10.41
CA ARG A 1138 3.24 10.06 -9.16
C ARG A 1138 3.55 8.68 -8.60
N LEU A 1139 3.63 7.67 -9.48
CA LEU A 1139 4.04 6.32 -9.13
C LEU A 1139 5.46 6.32 -8.52
N PHE A 1140 6.42 6.97 -9.18
CA PHE A 1140 7.78 7.14 -8.63
C PHE A 1140 7.78 7.89 -7.30
N ASN A 1141 6.98 8.95 -7.17
CA ASN A 1141 6.92 9.76 -5.96
C ASN A 1141 6.35 8.98 -4.77
N GLY A 1142 5.34 8.14 -5.00
CA GLY A 1142 4.75 7.31 -3.95
C GLY A 1142 5.57 6.07 -3.60
N ALA A 1143 6.25 5.44 -4.58
CA ALA A 1143 6.99 4.19 -4.36
C ALA A 1143 8.50 4.39 -4.07
N CYS A 1144 9.15 5.36 -4.72
CA CYS A 1144 10.61 5.46 -4.79
C CYS A 1144 11.16 6.73 -4.13
N ALA A 1145 10.45 7.86 -4.20
CA ALA A 1145 10.98 9.16 -3.80
C ALA A 1145 11.13 9.36 -2.29
N ALA A 1146 10.72 8.42 -1.44
CA ALA A 1146 11.04 8.45 -0.02
C ALA A 1146 12.54 8.14 0.25
N CYS A 1147 13.17 7.38 -0.64
CA CYS A 1147 14.57 6.98 -0.55
C CYS A 1147 15.43 7.61 -1.67
N HIS A 1148 14.86 7.84 -2.85
CA HIS A 1148 15.58 8.36 -4.02
C HIS A 1148 15.32 9.85 -4.24
N HIS A 1149 16.37 10.65 -4.08
CA HIS A 1149 16.35 12.11 -4.28
C HIS A 1149 17.56 12.57 -5.08
N ASP A 1150 17.53 13.81 -5.55
CA ASP A 1150 18.62 14.40 -6.33
C ASP A 1150 19.81 14.90 -5.47
N GLY A 1151 19.94 14.44 -4.21
CA GLY A 1151 21.13 14.65 -3.36
C GLY A 1151 20.87 15.14 -1.93
N ASP A 1152 19.68 15.68 -1.65
CA ASP A 1152 19.30 16.23 -0.34
C ASP A 1152 18.27 15.35 0.41
N GLY A 1153 18.20 14.07 0.04
CA GLY A 1153 17.29 13.11 0.66
C GLY A 1153 17.71 12.66 2.06
N PRO A 1154 16.77 12.12 2.86
CA PRO A 1154 17.10 11.52 4.15
C PRO A 1154 18.06 10.35 3.99
N ARG A 1155 19.08 10.28 4.86
CA ARG A 1155 20.09 9.20 4.89
C ARG A 1155 19.85 8.17 5.99
N LEU A 1156 18.67 8.22 6.64
CA LEU A 1156 18.32 7.33 7.75
C LEU A 1156 18.14 5.87 7.30
N LEU A 1157 17.83 5.64 6.03
CA LEU A 1157 17.50 4.32 5.46
C LEU A 1157 18.60 3.77 4.53
N GLY A 1158 19.75 4.45 4.41
CA GLY A 1158 20.84 4.06 3.52
C GLY A 1158 21.51 5.24 2.83
N VAL A 1159 22.32 4.95 1.81
CA VAL A 1159 22.97 5.97 0.99
C VAL A 1159 21.95 6.65 0.07
N ASN A 1160 22.01 7.97 -0.01
CA ASN A 1160 21.22 8.76 -0.95
C ASN A 1160 22.16 9.27 -2.06
N VAL A 1161 22.14 8.59 -3.21
CA VAL A 1161 22.91 8.97 -4.40
C VAL A 1161 21.94 9.41 -5.49
N PRO A 1162 22.14 10.57 -6.14
CA PRO A 1162 21.29 11.03 -7.23
C PRO A 1162 21.18 9.98 -8.34
N LEU A 1163 19.96 9.58 -8.68
CA LEU A 1163 19.71 8.55 -9.70
C LEU A 1163 20.25 8.96 -11.09
N ALA A 1164 20.38 10.26 -11.36
CA ALA A 1164 21.00 10.75 -12.58
C ALA A 1164 22.46 10.30 -12.78
N LEU A 1165 23.14 9.91 -11.69
CA LEU A 1165 24.51 9.40 -11.69
C LEU A 1165 24.58 7.86 -11.71
N ASN A 1166 23.45 7.17 -11.56
CA ASN A 1166 23.43 5.71 -11.55
C ASN A 1166 23.73 5.15 -12.94
N SER A 1167 24.78 4.36 -13.06
CA SER A 1167 25.24 3.85 -14.36
C SER A 1167 24.22 2.93 -15.05
N ASN A 1168 23.36 2.24 -14.29
CA ASN A 1168 22.32 1.36 -14.86
C ASN A 1168 21.26 2.17 -15.63
N LEU A 1169 20.94 3.38 -15.18
CA LEU A 1169 19.99 4.26 -15.88
C LEU A 1169 20.56 4.82 -17.19
N HIS A 1170 21.86 4.68 -17.44
CA HIS A 1170 22.54 5.10 -18.67
C HIS A 1170 22.90 3.93 -19.60
N SER A 1171 22.61 2.68 -19.20
CA SER A 1171 22.84 1.50 -20.04
C SER A 1171 21.95 1.51 -21.29
N ASP A 1172 22.40 0.85 -22.35
CA ASP A 1172 21.59 0.58 -23.55
C ASP A 1172 20.49 -0.46 -23.28
N ARG A 1173 20.56 -1.17 -22.14
CA ARG A 1173 19.60 -2.20 -21.72
C ARG A 1173 18.88 -1.85 -20.41
N PRO A 1174 17.60 -2.23 -20.25
CA PRO A 1174 16.87 -2.00 -19.01
C PRO A 1174 17.06 -3.10 -17.96
N ASP A 1175 17.67 -4.25 -18.32
CA ASP A 1175 17.63 -5.48 -17.52
C ASP A 1175 18.10 -5.27 -16.06
N ASN A 1176 19.22 -4.57 -15.81
CA ASN A 1176 19.69 -4.31 -14.43
C ASN A 1176 18.71 -3.45 -13.61
N LEU A 1177 18.11 -2.41 -14.21
CA LEU A 1177 17.13 -1.59 -13.51
C LEU A 1177 15.88 -2.42 -13.18
N LEU A 1178 15.41 -3.22 -14.13
CA LEU A 1178 14.25 -4.08 -13.95
C LEU A 1178 14.50 -5.15 -12.87
N GLN A 1179 15.69 -5.77 -12.84
CA GLN A 1179 16.08 -6.70 -11.77
C GLN A 1179 15.96 -6.04 -10.39
N VAL A 1180 16.51 -4.83 -10.24
CA VAL A 1180 16.46 -4.06 -8.99
C VAL A 1180 15.03 -3.65 -8.61
N ILE A 1181 14.22 -3.20 -9.56
CA ILE A 1181 12.82 -2.84 -9.27
C ILE A 1181 12.00 -4.08 -8.89
N VAL A 1182 12.13 -5.19 -9.62
CA VAL A 1182 11.33 -6.40 -9.41
C VAL A 1182 11.70 -7.11 -8.11
N HIS A 1183 13.00 -7.33 -7.88
CA HIS A 1183 13.49 -8.19 -6.80
C HIS A 1183 13.98 -7.41 -5.57
N GLY A 1184 14.34 -6.13 -5.73
CA GLY A 1184 14.93 -5.28 -4.70
C GLY A 1184 16.43 -5.51 -4.53
N ILE A 1185 16.99 -4.94 -3.46
CA ILE A 1185 18.37 -5.20 -3.00
C ILE A 1185 18.26 -5.64 -1.54
N ARG A 1186 18.15 -6.96 -1.33
CA ARG A 1186 17.88 -7.52 -0.01
C ARG A 1186 19.14 -7.76 0.80
N GLU A 1187 20.19 -8.20 0.12
CA GLU A 1187 21.52 -8.40 0.71
C GLU A 1187 22.54 -7.42 0.13
N PRO A 1188 22.52 -6.12 0.52
CA PRO A 1188 23.49 -5.16 0.00
C PRO A 1188 24.93 -5.58 0.30
N ALA A 1189 25.88 -5.08 -0.50
CA ALA A 1189 27.31 -5.36 -0.32
C ALA A 1189 27.82 -4.93 1.07
N ALA A 1190 27.28 -3.84 1.61
CA ALA A 1190 27.55 -3.31 2.93
C ALA A 1190 26.27 -2.75 3.57
N ARG A 1191 26.20 -2.73 4.91
CA ARG A 1191 24.97 -2.37 5.66
C ARG A 1191 24.58 -0.89 5.52
N ASP A 1192 25.55 -0.01 5.34
CA ASP A 1192 25.39 1.44 5.18
C ASP A 1192 24.71 1.83 3.87
N ILE A 1193 24.76 0.98 2.84
CA ILE A 1193 24.05 1.19 1.56
C ILE A 1193 22.53 1.25 1.79
N GLY A 1194 22.01 0.52 2.77
CA GLY A 1194 20.58 0.37 3.01
C GLY A 1194 19.93 -0.74 2.19
N PHE A 1195 18.75 -1.14 2.62
CA PHE A 1195 17.92 -2.16 1.96
C PHE A 1195 16.96 -1.50 0.97
N MET A 1196 16.72 -2.14 -0.17
CA MET A 1196 15.68 -1.73 -1.13
C MET A 1196 14.63 -2.85 -1.29
N PRO A 1197 13.33 -2.58 -1.07
CA PRO A 1197 12.29 -3.57 -1.31
C PRO A 1197 12.13 -3.86 -2.81
N GLY A 1198 11.68 -5.07 -3.14
CA GLY A 1198 11.28 -5.44 -4.50
C GLY A 1198 9.80 -5.14 -4.73
N PHE A 1199 9.47 -4.61 -5.91
CA PHE A 1199 8.12 -4.20 -6.32
C PHE A 1199 7.45 -5.18 -7.28
N GLY A 1200 8.08 -6.32 -7.59
CA GLY A 1200 7.56 -7.28 -8.56
C GLY A 1200 6.19 -7.86 -8.21
N HIS A 1201 5.81 -7.87 -6.94
CA HIS A 1201 4.49 -8.31 -6.46
C HIS A 1201 3.53 -7.16 -6.16
N ALA A 1202 4.05 -5.92 -6.10
CA ALA A 1202 3.31 -4.73 -5.72
C ALA A 1202 2.88 -3.88 -6.94
N LEU A 1203 3.63 -3.97 -8.05
CA LEU A 1203 3.34 -3.25 -9.28
C LEU A 1203 3.06 -4.21 -10.44
N SER A 1204 2.08 -3.84 -11.27
CA SER A 1204 1.77 -4.55 -12.52
C SER A 1204 2.89 -4.37 -13.55
N ASP A 1205 2.91 -5.22 -14.57
CA ASP A 1205 3.93 -5.14 -15.63
C ASP A 1205 3.85 -3.84 -16.42
N ALA A 1206 2.62 -3.32 -16.61
CA ALA A 1206 2.38 -2.02 -17.18
C ALA A 1206 2.98 -0.91 -16.31
N GLN A 1207 2.72 -0.93 -15.00
CA GLN A 1207 3.24 0.05 -14.04
C GLN A 1207 4.78 0.04 -13.96
N ILE A 1208 5.42 -1.14 -13.94
CA ILE A 1208 6.89 -1.25 -13.92
C ILE A 1208 7.49 -0.74 -15.24
N THR A 1209 6.85 -1.06 -16.37
CA THR A 1209 7.28 -0.57 -17.69
C THR A 1209 7.21 0.96 -17.76
N GLU A 1210 6.10 1.55 -17.32
CA GLU A 1210 5.90 2.99 -17.27
C GLU A 1210 6.91 3.67 -16.33
N LEU A 1211 7.13 3.09 -15.15
CA LEU A 1211 8.10 3.56 -14.16
C LEU A 1211 9.53 3.55 -14.71
N ALA A 1212 9.96 2.44 -15.33
CA ALA A 1212 11.28 2.32 -15.91
C ALA A 1212 11.50 3.32 -17.06
N GLY A 1213 10.49 3.50 -17.92
CA GLY A 1213 10.50 4.50 -18.98
C GLY A 1213 10.63 5.93 -18.45
N TYR A 1214 9.84 6.27 -17.43
CA TYR A 1214 9.93 7.56 -16.75
C TYR A 1214 11.29 7.79 -16.10
N MET A 1215 11.82 6.81 -15.35
CA MET A 1215 13.13 6.92 -14.72
C MET A 1215 14.23 7.16 -15.75
N ARG A 1216 14.20 6.46 -16.88
CA ARG A 1216 15.13 6.69 -18.00
C ARG A 1216 15.03 8.11 -18.52
N GLN A 1217 13.82 8.60 -18.78
CA GLN A 1217 13.59 9.95 -19.29
C GLN A 1217 14.01 11.03 -18.28
N ARG A 1218 13.68 10.85 -16.99
CA ARG A 1218 13.93 11.83 -15.92
C ARG A 1218 15.38 11.90 -15.48
N TYR A 1219 16.10 10.76 -15.46
CA TYR A 1219 17.43 10.67 -14.87
C TYR A 1219 18.54 10.45 -15.90
N ALA A 1220 18.22 10.04 -17.12
CA ALA A 1220 19.16 9.97 -18.24
C ALA A 1220 18.56 10.55 -19.54
N PRO A 1221 18.10 11.82 -19.55
CA PRO A 1221 17.40 12.41 -20.70
C PRO A 1221 18.26 12.50 -21.97
N GLY A 1222 19.59 12.48 -21.85
CA GLY A 1222 20.51 12.43 -22.99
C GLY A 1222 20.58 11.07 -23.69
N ARG A 1223 19.90 10.04 -23.19
CA ARG A 1223 19.89 8.70 -23.74
C ARG A 1223 18.55 8.39 -24.43
N PRO A 1224 18.54 7.59 -25.50
CA PRO A 1224 17.28 7.14 -26.10
C PRO A 1224 16.48 6.30 -25.12
N ALA A 1225 15.15 6.32 -25.27
CA ALA A 1225 14.24 5.40 -24.60
C ALA A 1225 14.63 3.95 -24.95
N TRP A 1226 14.50 3.05 -23.97
CA TRP A 1226 14.70 1.62 -24.21
C TRP A 1226 13.61 1.09 -25.14
N ARG A 1227 14.00 0.13 -25.97
CA ARG A 1227 13.08 -0.68 -26.78
C ARG A 1227 12.77 -1.96 -26.02
N ASP A 1228 11.59 -2.52 -26.22
CA ASP A 1228 11.22 -3.87 -25.76
C ASP A 1228 11.33 -4.07 -24.22
N VAL A 1229 10.93 -3.04 -23.46
CA VAL A 1229 10.90 -3.09 -21.99
C VAL A 1229 9.96 -4.20 -21.47
N PRO A 1230 8.74 -4.39 -22.03
CA PRO A 1230 7.86 -5.50 -21.61
C PRO A 1230 8.51 -6.88 -21.77
N GLU A 1231 9.20 -7.13 -22.88
CA GLU A 1231 9.90 -8.38 -23.14
C GLU A 1231 11.08 -8.58 -22.20
N ALA A 1232 11.80 -7.51 -21.87
CA ALA A 1232 12.86 -7.55 -20.86
C ALA A 1232 12.31 -7.86 -19.46
N LEU A 1233 11.20 -7.23 -19.09
CA LEU A 1233 10.53 -7.49 -17.82
C LEU A 1233 10.05 -8.95 -17.72
N ALA A 1234 9.45 -9.48 -18.80
CA ALA A 1234 9.03 -10.88 -18.85
C ALA A 1234 10.21 -11.84 -18.61
N ARG A 1235 11.39 -11.57 -19.19
CA ARG A 1235 12.61 -12.35 -18.92
C ARG A 1235 13.07 -12.22 -17.46
N VAL A 1236 13.05 -11.01 -16.89
CA VAL A 1236 13.43 -10.77 -15.48
C VAL A 1236 12.51 -11.52 -14.52
N ARG A 1237 11.21 -11.60 -14.82
CA ARG A 1237 10.24 -12.36 -14.02
C ARG A 1237 10.40 -13.87 -14.15
N ALA A 1238 10.79 -14.35 -15.33
CA ALA A 1238 11.02 -15.78 -15.57
C ALA A 1238 12.39 -16.26 -15.06
N GLY A 1239 13.36 -15.35 -14.91
CA GLY A 1239 14.70 -15.65 -14.41
C GLY A 1239 14.76 -15.88 -12.90
N PRO A 1240 15.79 -16.57 -12.40
CA PRO A 1240 15.98 -16.75 -10.96
C PRO A 1240 16.20 -15.40 -10.27
N ALA A 1241 15.56 -15.20 -9.12
CA ALA A 1241 15.85 -14.06 -8.26
C ALA A 1241 17.25 -14.24 -7.64
N HIS A 1242 18.16 -13.30 -7.90
CA HIS A 1242 19.43 -13.24 -7.18
C HIS A 1242 19.22 -12.44 -5.89
N PRO A 1243 19.57 -12.98 -4.71
CA PRO A 1243 19.32 -12.34 -3.41
C PRO A 1243 20.08 -11.02 -3.21
#